data_AF-A0A182BFD7-F1
#
_entry.id   AF-A0A182BFD7-F1
#
_cell.length_a   1.000
_cell.length_b   1.000
_cell.length_c   1.000
_cell.angle_alpha   90.00
_cell.angle_beta   90.00
_cell.angle_gamma   90.00
#
_symmetry.space_group_name_H-M   'P 1'
#
loop_
_entity.id
_entity.type
_entity.pdbx_description
1 polymer ?
#
loop_
_entity_poly.entity_id
_entity_poly.type
_entity_poly.pdbx_seq_one_letter_code
_entity_poly.pdbx_strand_id
1 'polypeptide(L)'
;MASSFVKLDDSPMFQKQLFSLEETTGELKDRCQKLFKGCKKFMTALGEEYNGEISFADSLEAFGGGQDDPVSVSIGGPVISKFITTLRELASFKELLRSQVEHVLIDRLTEFMTVDLQDAKDSRRRFDKAVNSYDQSREKFVSLKKNTPGDVVAELEEVHSLMNIEVKKKYEFLESVSAIMDAHLRYFKLGYELLSQMEPYIHQVLTYAQQSKEMANIEQDKLAKRIQEYRTQAELENIRASSNTEPLPNADSTHVVGLNSYKSYEAGKQPETKGEAIMVYFLLADLIHWLYQAENEADRMDWPHYGRLHFENKNSAGGASLTSQSEDSNRSLMDDIYSKEVVSVSKILRGIPGNDKCAECSAPEPEWASLNLGILLCIECSGVHRNLGVHISKVRSITLDVKVWEPAVLELFDNLGNAYCNSIWEGLLLLNDERVVESNAPMKPCSTDAFQYKEKYIQAKYVEKSLIIREEDIPGNTSLSIRIWQAVQAINVKEVYRLIVTSNSNLINMTYDDVVHHVDGEDLNLGSINEHQHDPEACLRVKDTNETERCFLGWSLLHLACHSGSPLMVELLLQFGADVNMCDYHGRTPLHHCISTGKNPLAKFLLRRGAKPSVKDAGGLTVLERAMEMGAISDEELFIKLAECQ
;
A
#
# COMPACT_ATOMS: atom_id res chain seq x y z
N MET A 1 22.72 -45.94 -3.43
CA MET A 1 23.60 -45.81 -4.61
C MET A 1 25.06 -46.18 -4.30
N ALA A 2 25.32 -47.23 -3.51
CA ALA A 2 26.69 -47.58 -3.08
C ALA A 2 27.30 -48.79 -3.83
N SER A 3 26.58 -49.41 -4.77
CA SER A 3 27.02 -50.67 -5.42
C SER A 3 27.51 -50.52 -6.87
N SER A 4 27.60 -49.30 -7.42
CA SER A 4 28.01 -49.10 -8.83
C SER A 4 29.50 -48.84 -9.04
N PHE A 5 30.33 -48.81 -8.00
CA PHE A 5 31.72 -48.32 -8.10
C PHE A 5 32.80 -49.42 -8.19
N VAL A 6 32.44 -50.71 -8.21
CA VAL A 6 33.40 -51.84 -8.23
C VAL A 6 34.02 -52.09 -9.64
N LYS A 7 33.70 -51.25 -10.63
CA LYS A 7 34.33 -51.26 -11.96
C LYS A 7 34.66 -49.85 -12.40
N LEU A 8 35.58 -49.20 -11.70
CA LEU A 8 36.25 -48.02 -12.23
C LEU A 8 37.68 -48.41 -12.56
N ASP A 9 37.85 -48.96 -13.77
CA ASP A 9 39.02 -48.55 -14.53
C ASP A 9 38.98 -47.02 -14.59
N ASP A 10 40.11 -46.38 -14.32
CA ASP A 10 40.38 -44.94 -14.34
C ASP A 10 39.79 -44.26 -15.61
N SER A 11 38.48 -44.00 -15.55
CA SER A 11 37.67 -43.65 -16.71
C SER A 11 37.61 -42.13 -16.82
N PRO A 12 37.74 -41.56 -18.02
CA PRO A 12 37.55 -40.12 -18.25
C PRO A 12 36.24 -39.57 -17.66
N MET A 13 35.23 -40.42 -17.49
CA MET A 13 33.96 -40.08 -16.87
C MET A 13 34.06 -39.84 -15.35
N PHE A 14 34.88 -40.62 -14.64
CA PHE A 14 35.12 -40.46 -13.21
C PHE A 14 35.96 -39.21 -12.92
N GLN A 15 37.01 -38.98 -13.71
CA GLN A 15 37.80 -37.74 -13.63
C GLN A 15 36.93 -36.51 -13.91
N LYS A 16 36.03 -36.58 -14.90
CA LYS A 16 35.08 -35.50 -15.20
C LYS A 16 34.08 -35.25 -14.06
N GLN A 17 33.59 -36.29 -13.39
CA GLN A 17 32.71 -36.14 -12.22
C GLN A 17 33.46 -35.50 -11.04
N LEU A 18 34.73 -35.85 -10.84
CA LEU A 18 35.59 -35.28 -9.79
C LEU A 18 35.88 -33.79 -10.03
N PHE A 19 36.20 -33.40 -11.28
CA PHE A 19 36.36 -31.99 -11.67
C PHE A 19 35.07 -31.19 -11.52
N SER A 20 33.92 -31.78 -11.85
CA SER A 20 32.61 -31.16 -11.64
C SER A 20 32.33 -30.91 -10.16
N LEU A 21 32.68 -31.86 -9.27
CA LEU A 21 32.52 -31.71 -7.83
C LEU A 21 33.46 -30.63 -7.24
N GLU A 22 34.60 -30.41 -7.86
CA GLU A 22 35.54 -29.35 -7.48
C GLU A 22 35.02 -27.96 -7.84
N GLU A 23 34.46 -27.82 -9.04
CA GLU A 23 33.80 -26.60 -9.49
C GLU A 23 32.61 -26.23 -8.57
N THR A 24 31.78 -27.22 -8.21
CA THR A 24 30.64 -26.99 -7.29
C THR A 24 31.09 -26.65 -5.87
N THR A 25 32.19 -27.24 -5.38
CA THR A 25 32.75 -26.92 -4.06
C THR A 25 33.32 -25.50 -4.01
N GLY A 26 33.96 -25.04 -5.09
CA GLY A 26 34.42 -23.67 -5.25
C GLY A 26 33.27 -22.66 -5.27
N GLU A 27 32.23 -22.94 -6.06
CA GLU A 27 31.02 -22.11 -6.12
C GLU A 27 30.30 -22.04 -4.76
N LEU A 28 30.21 -23.16 -4.05
CA LEU A 28 29.61 -23.23 -2.72
C LEU A 28 30.34 -22.33 -1.72
N LYS A 29 31.68 -22.30 -1.77
CA LYS A 29 32.49 -21.39 -0.95
C LYS A 29 32.12 -19.93 -1.17
N ASP A 30 32.03 -19.52 -2.42
CA ASP A 30 31.73 -18.14 -2.78
C ASP A 30 30.30 -17.75 -2.37
N ARG A 31 29.36 -18.68 -2.49
CA ARG A 31 27.98 -18.50 -2.02
C ARG A 31 27.90 -18.38 -0.49
N CYS A 32 28.60 -19.23 0.25
CA CYS A 32 28.70 -19.12 1.71
C CYS A 32 29.36 -17.81 2.16
N GLN A 33 30.42 -17.35 1.47
CA GLN A 33 31.05 -16.06 1.75
C GLN A 33 30.12 -14.87 1.51
N LYS A 34 29.32 -14.90 0.43
CA LYS A 34 28.32 -13.87 0.17
C LYS A 34 27.24 -13.84 1.26
N LEU A 35 26.76 -15.01 1.66
CA LEU A 35 25.79 -15.14 2.75
C LEU A 35 26.35 -14.61 4.07
N PHE A 36 27.57 -15.02 4.45
CA PHE A 36 28.25 -14.54 5.66
C PHE A 36 28.35 -13.01 5.71
N LYS A 37 28.76 -12.38 4.60
CA LYS A 37 28.81 -10.91 4.49
C LYS A 37 27.42 -10.29 4.65
N GLY A 38 26.39 -10.90 4.07
CA GLY A 38 25.00 -10.49 4.22
C GLY A 38 24.53 -10.54 5.68
N CYS A 39 24.79 -11.66 6.36
CA CYS A 39 24.43 -11.84 7.77
C CYS A 39 25.15 -10.83 8.69
N LYS A 40 26.43 -10.55 8.46
CA LYS A 40 27.17 -9.53 9.24
C LYS A 40 26.59 -8.12 9.06
N LYS A 41 26.20 -7.74 7.83
CA LYS A 41 25.50 -6.46 7.58
C LYS A 41 24.15 -6.41 8.30
N PHE A 42 23.36 -7.48 8.19
CA PHE A 42 22.06 -7.59 8.85
C PHE A 42 22.16 -7.44 10.37
N MET A 43 23.11 -8.13 11.01
CA MET A 43 23.33 -7.99 12.46
C MET A 43 23.78 -6.60 12.89
N THR A 44 24.58 -5.93 12.04
CA THR A 44 25.01 -4.54 12.31
C THR A 44 23.79 -3.62 12.31
N ALA A 45 22.91 -3.75 11.31
CA ALA A 45 21.67 -2.98 11.23
C ALA A 45 20.74 -3.26 12.43
N LEU A 46 20.55 -4.53 12.82
CA LEU A 46 19.76 -4.88 14.01
C LEU A 46 20.32 -4.25 15.28
N GLY A 47 21.65 -4.22 15.42
CA GLY A 47 22.31 -3.57 16.55
C GLY A 47 22.16 -2.05 16.58
N GLU A 48 22.26 -1.40 15.42
CA GLU A 48 22.02 0.04 15.28
C GLU A 48 20.56 0.41 15.60
N GLU A 49 19.60 -0.36 15.09
CA GLU A 49 18.19 -0.18 15.39
C GLU A 49 17.87 -0.39 16.87
N TYR A 50 18.42 -1.45 17.49
CA TYR A 50 18.28 -1.70 18.92
C TYR A 50 18.76 -0.51 19.75
N ASN A 51 19.97 -0.01 19.47
CA ASN A 51 20.54 1.13 20.17
C ASN A 51 19.70 2.40 19.96
N GLY A 52 19.19 2.61 18.75
CA GLY A 52 18.31 3.74 18.43
C GLY A 52 16.99 3.70 19.20
N GLU A 53 16.35 2.54 19.27
CA GLU A 53 15.10 2.35 20.02
C GLU A 53 15.29 2.52 21.53
N ILE A 54 16.37 1.99 22.10
CA ILE A 54 16.69 2.20 23.51
C ILE A 54 16.98 3.68 23.81
N SER A 55 17.76 4.36 22.97
CA SER A 55 18.03 5.79 23.14
C SER A 55 16.77 6.65 23.03
N PHE A 56 15.83 6.28 22.15
CA PHE A 56 14.53 6.93 22.05
C PHE A 56 13.69 6.69 23.30
N ALA A 57 13.64 5.44 23.79
CA ALA A 57 12.96 5.09 25.03
C ALA A 57 13.51 5.86 26.24
N ASP A 58 14.83 5.98 26.36
CA ASP A 58 15.49 6.78 27.42
C ASP A 58 15.11 8.27 27.34
N SER A 59 15.04 8.82 26.12
CA SER A 59 14.63 10.22 25.89
C SER A 59 13.17 10.45 26.26
N LEU A 60 12.30 9.48 25.94
CA LEU A 60 10.88 9.54 26.26
C LEU A 60 10.63 9.38 27.77
N GLU A 61 11.44 8.57 28.45
CA GLU A 61 11.43 8.43 29.91
C GLU A 61 11.86 9.72 30.60
N ALA A 62 12.91 10.37 30.09
CA ALA A 62 13.35 11.68 30.59
C ALA A 62 12.28 12.77 30.38
N PHE A 63 11.52 12.73 29.29
CA PHE A 63 10.39 13.63 29.04
C PHE A 63 9.19 13.35 29.94
N GLY A 64 8.84 12.07 30.12
CA GLY A 64 7.66 11.64 30.86
C GLY A 64 7.73 11.91 32.36
N GLY A 65 8.94 12.04 32.93
CA GLY A 65 9.13 12.28 34.37
C GLY A 65 8.82 11.06 35.25
N GLY A 66 8.98 11.21 36.57
CA GLY A 66 8.69 10.15 37.53
C GLY A 66 7.19 9.89 37.71
N GLN A 67 6.83 8.72 38.25
CA GLN A 67 5.42 8.36 38.53
C GLN A 67 4.74 9.27 39.57
N ASP A 68 5.54 9.99 40.38
CA ASP A 68 5.06 10.83 41.49
C ASP A 68 5.20 12.35 41.23
N ASP A 69 5.55 12.76 40.01
CA ASP A 69 5.63 14.18 39.63
C ASP A 69 4.26 14.71 39.15
N PRO A 70 3.69 15.76 39.76
CA PRO A 70 2.39 16.31 39.36
C PRO A 70 2.35 16.78 37.90
N VAL A 71 3.49 17.25 37.36
CA VAL A 71 3.58 17.69 35.95
C VAL A 71 3.53 16.47 35.03
N SER A 72 4.34 15.44 35.30
CA SER A 72 4.29 14.12 34.65
C SER A 72 2.88 13.52 34.60
N VAL A 73 2.15 13.50 35.72
CA VAL A 73 0.79 12.95 35.77
C VAL A 73 -0.17 13.72 34.86
N SER A 74 -0.04 15.06 34.81
CA SER A 74 -0.90 15.91 33.98
C SER A 74 -0.70 15.71 32.47
N ILE A 75 0.48 15.24 32.05
CA ILE A 75 0.82 14.96 30.64
C ILE A 75 0.67 13.47 30.27
N GLY A 76 0.17 12.63 31.18
CA GLY A 76 -0.05 11.20 30.93
C GLY A 76 1.17 10.30 31.21
N GLY A 77 2.11 10.73 32.06
CA GLY A 77 3.33 10.02 32.44
C GLY A 77 3.17 8.53 32.74
N PRO A 78 2.17 8.08 33.53
CA PRO A 78 1.95 6.65 33.79
C PRO A 78 1.64 5.80 32.54
N VAL A 79 1.00 6.39 31.52
CA VAL A 79 0.70 5.71 30.24
C VAL A 79 1.94 5.70 29.35
N ILE A 80 2.68 6.80 29.31
CA ILE A 80 3.95 6.93 28.59
C ILE A 80 4.97 5.90 29.13
N SER A 81 5.03 5.71 30.45
CA SER A 81 5.90 4.72 31.10
C SER A 81 5.58 3.27 30.70
N LYS A 82 4.29 2.92 30.55
CA LYS A 82 3.88 1.61 30.03
C LYS A 82 4.31 1.42 28.57
N PHE A 83 4.11 2.44 27.74
CA PHE A 83 4.55 2.44 26.35
C PHE A 83 6.08 2.29 26.21
N ILE A 84 6.85 2.98 27.04
CA ILE A 84 8.32 2.85 27.11
C ILE A 84 8.71 1.40 27.45
N THR A 85 8.04 0.79 28.43
CA THR A 85 8.32 -0.61 28.82
C THR A 85 8.09 -1.56 27.65
N THR A 86 6.97 -1.41 26.94
CA THR A 86 6.65 -2.21 25.75
C THR A 86 7.65 -1.97 24.61
N LEU A 87 8.13 -0.73 24.41
CA LEU A 87 9.19 -0.42 23.44
C LEU A 87 10.53 -1.09 23.77
N ARG A 88 10.93 -1.07 25.04
CA ARG A 88 12.16 -1.76 25.49
C ARG A 88 12.06 -3.28 25.31
N GLU A 89 10.88 -3.84 25.53
CA GLU A 89 10.60 -5.25 25.30
C GLU A 89 10.69 -5.62 23.80
N LEU A 90 10.15 -4.78 22.91
CA LEU A 90 10.29 -4.95 21.46
C LEU A 90 11.76 -4.93 21.02
N ALA A 91 12.54 -3.97 21.53
CA ALA A 91 13.97 -3.88 21.27
C ALA A 91 14.70 -5.16 21.73
N SER A 92 14.31 -5.75 22.88
CA SER A 92 14.92 -6.99 23.36
C SER A 92 14.77 -8.18 22.40
N PHE A 93 13.67 -8.25 21.64
CA PHE A 93 13.50 -9.30 20.63
C PHE A 93 14.38 -9.10 19.40
N LYS A 94 14.70 -7.85 19.03
CA LYS A 94 15.69 -7.58 17.97
C LYS A 94 17.06 -8.09 18.37
N GLU A 95 17.45 -7.87 19.63
CA GLU A 95 18.72 -8.37 20.16
C GLU A 95 18.73 -9.91 20.25
N LEU A 96 17.60 -10.52 20.62
CA LEU A 96 17.45 -11.99 20.56
C LEU A 96 17.60 -12.53 19.13
N LEU A 97 16.95 -11.89 18.15
CA LEU A 97 17.07 -12.28 16.74
C LEU A 97 18.51 -12.13 16.25
N ARG A 98 19.17 -11.02 16.61
CA ARG A 98 20.59 -10.77 16.31
C ARG A 98 21.48 -11.87 16.87
N SER A 99 21.31 -12.22 18.14
CA SER A 99 22.05 -13.30 18.81
C SER A 99 21.81 -14.67 18.14
N GLN A 100 20.58 -14.94 17.71
CA GLN A 100 20.26 -16.18 16.98
C GLN A 100 20.94 -16.22 15.61
N VAL A 101 20.97 -15.12 14.86
CA VAL A 101 21.71 -15.04 13.59
C VAL A 101 23.21 -15.24 13.80
N GLU A 102 23.77 -14.70 14.89
CA GLU A 102 25.17 -14.87 15.23
C GLU A 102 25.51 -16.34 15.54
N HIS A 103 24.83 -16.94 16.52
CA HIS A 103 25.22 -18.25 17.02
C HIS A 103 24.69 -19.44 16.21
N VAL A 104 23.52 -19.32 15.58
CA VAL A 104 22.90 -20.43 14.85
C VAL A 104 23.40 -20.50 13.41
N LEU A 105 23.66 -19.35 12.79
CA LEU A 105 24.00 -19.28 11.36
C LEU A 105 25.45 -18.87 11.12
N ILE A 106 25.95 -17.80 11.74
CA ILE A 106 27.30 -17.29 11.46
C ILE A 106 28.39 -18.20 12.01
N ASP A 107 28.27 -18.69 13.25
CA ASP A 107 29.26 -19.60 13.83
C ASP A 107 29.36 -20.90 13.01
N ARG A 108 28.21 -21.49 12.63
CA ARG A 108 28.16 -22.70 11.79
C ARG A 108 28.67 -22.47 10.37
N LEU A 109 28.36 -21.32 9.75
CA LEU A 109 28.92 -20.92 8.46
C LEU A 109 30.44 -20.78 8.53
N THR A 110 30.95 -20.22 9.62
CA THR A 110 32.39 -20.01 9.83
C THR A 110 33.10 -21.35 9.99
N GLU A 111 32.57 -22.25 10.82
CA GLU A 111 33.09 -23.61 10.99
C GLU A 111 33.10 -24.37 9.66
N PHE A 112 31.98 -24.35 8.92
CA PHE A 112 31.89 -25.00 7.60
C PHE A 112 32.94 -24.47 6.61
N MET A 113 33.13 -23.15 6.56
CA MET A 113 34.06 -22.53 5.63
C MET A 113 35.54 -22.72 6.01
N THR A 114 35.85 -22.86 7.29
CA THR A 114 37.23 -22.90 7.81
C THR A 114 37.74 -24.31 8.06
N VAL A 115 36.86 -25.22 8.49
CA VAL A 115 37.19 -26.60 8.84
C VAL A 115 36.73 -27.53 7.72
N ASP A 116 35.42 -27.68 7.52
CA ASP A 116 34.86 -28.71 6.62
C ASP A 116 35.32 -28.54 5.16
N LEU A 117 35.28 -27.31 4.66
CA LEU A 117 35.69 -27.01 3.29
C LEU A 117 37.22 -27.08 3.12
N GLN A 118 37.98 -26.86 4.20
CA GLN A 118 39.44 -26.99 4.17
C GLN A 118 39.85 -28.45 4.19
N ASP A 119 39.18 -29.27 5.00
CA ASP A 119 39.36 -30.73 5.05
C ASP A 119 39.05 -31.38 3.69
N ALA A 120 37.97 -30.96 3.03
CA ALA A 120 37.64 -31.42 1.68
C ALA A 120 38.76 -31.09 0.67
N LYS A 121 39.34 -29.89 0.75
CA LYS A 121 40.46 -29.47 -0.10
C LYS A 121 41.73 -30.27 0.18
N ASP A 122 42.03 -30.55 1.45
CA ASP A 122 43.23 -31.29 1.81
C ASP A 122 43.10 -32.78 1.50
N SER A 123 41.90 -33.38 1.65
CA SER A 123 41.61 -34.74 1.17
C SER A 123 41.77 -34.84 -0.35
N ARG A 124 41.32 -33.84 -1.11
CA ARG A 124 41.54 -33.77 -2.56
C ARG A 124 43.02 -33.71 -2.93
N ARG A 125 43.80 -32.86 -2.25
CA ARG A 125 45.26 -32.77 -2.47
C ARG A 125 45.99 -34.07 -2.16
N ARG A 126 45.51 -34.85 -1.18
CA ARG A 126 46.04 -36.18 -0.87
C ARG A 126 45.68 -37.17 -1.98
N PHE A 127 44.43 -37.16 -2.44
CA PHE A 127 43.99 -37.97 -3.58
C PHE A 127 44.79 -37.67 -4.86
N ASP A 128 45.02 -36.40 -5.22
CA ASP A 128 45.83 -36.07 -6.41
C ASP A 128 47.28 -36.55 -6.29
N LYS A 129 47.85 -36.53 -5.09
CA LYS A 129 49.18 -37.11 -4.84
C LYS A 129 49.17 -38.63 -4.95
N ALA A 130 48.10 -39.28 -4.45
CA ALA A 130 47.91 -40.72 -4.55
C ALA A 130 47.76 -41.15 -6.01
N VAL A 131 46.94 -40.48 -6.82
CA VAL A 131 46.77 -40.72 -8.26
C VAL A 131 48.09 -40.57 -9.01
N ASN A 132 48.84 -39.49 -8.78
CA ASN A 132 50.16 -39.31 -9.41
C ASN A 132 51.16 -40.42 -9.01
N SER A 133 51.12 -40.86 -7.75
CA SER A 133 51.95 -41.97 -7.26
C SER A 133 51.50 -43.32 -7.83
N TYR A 134 50.20 -43.53 -7.97
CA TYR A 134 49.58 -44.70 -8.59
C TYR A 134 49.96 -44.77 -10.06
N ASP A 135 49.85 -43.68 -10.83
CA ASP A 135 50.23 -43.64 -12.24
C ASP A 135 51.72 -43.87 -12.45
N GLN A 136 52.58 -43.24 -11.62
CA GLN A 136 54.02 -43.52 -11.63
C GLN A 136 54.34 -44.98 -11.27
N SER A 137 53.58 -45.57 -10.34
CA SER A 137 53.71 -46.97 -9.96
C SER A 137 53.17 -47.89 -11.05
N ARG A 138 52.08 -47.52 -11.73
CA ARG A 138 51.45 -48.22 -12.84
C ARG A 138 52.34 -48.24 -14.07
N GLU A 139 52.96 -47.12 -14.44
CA GLU A 139 53.97 -47.08 -15.50
C GLU A 139 55.16 -47.99 -15.19
N LYS A 140 55.63 -48.00 -13.94
CA LYS A 140 56.65 -48.95 -13.46
C LYS A 140 56.14 -50.39 -13.42
N PHE A 141 54.85 -50.63 -13.15
CA PHE A 141 54.22 -51.94 -13.02
C PHE A 141 53.86 -52.58 -14.36
N VAL A 142 53.54 -51.77 -15.39
CA VAL A 142 53.42 -52.24 -16.79
C VAL A 142 54.74 -52.88 -17.26
N SER A 143 55.87 -52.57 -16.61
CA SER A 143 57.16 -53.22 -16.83
C SER A 143 57.40 -54.53 -16.03
N LEU A 144 56.59 -54.87 -15.02
CA LEU A 144 56.78 -56.06 -14.18
C LEU A 144 55.44 -56.67 -13.74
N LYS A 145 55.18 -57.93 -14.15
CA LYS A 145 53.92 -58.64 -13.86
C LYS A 145 53.76 -59.03 -12.37
N LYS A 146 52.63 -58.57 -11.82
CA LYS A 146 51.66 -59.16 -10.87
C LYS A 146 51.61 -58.71 -9.40
N ASN A 147 50.36 -58.33 -9.07
CA ASN A 147 49.57 -58.30 -7.82
C ASN A 147 49.92 -57.32 -6.69
N THR A 148 48.99 -56.39 -6.38
CA THR A 148 48.59 -56.10 -4.98
C THR A 148 47.19 -55.47 -4.89
N PRO A 149 46.24 -56.03 -4.11
CA PRO A 149 44.93 -55.44 -3.82
C PRO A 149 44.90 -54.81 -2.41
N GLY A 150 45.67 -53.73 -2.21
CA GLY A 150 45.73 -53.00 -0.93
C GLY A 150 45.41 -51.51 -1.06
N ASP A 151 45.94 -50.86 -2.09
CA ASP A 151 45.85 -49.39 -2.26
C ASP A 151 44.44 -48.91 -2.66
N VAL A 152 43.63 -49.77 -3.29
CA VAL A 152 42.26 -49.43 -3.74
C VAL A 152 41.29 -49.21 -2.56
N VAL A 153 41.56 -49.79 -1.39
CA VAL A 153 40.69 -49.64 -0.20
C VAL A 153 40.89 -48.28 0.46
N ALA A 154 42.13 -47.77 0.52
CA ALA A 154 42.42 -46.43 1.00
C ALA A 154 41.79 -45.36 0.09
N GLU A 155 41.80 -45.57 -1.23
CA GLU A 155 41.20 -44.64 -2.20
C GLU A 155 39.66 -44.59 -2.11
N LEU A 156 38.99 -45.70 -1.78
CA LEU A 156 37.53 -45.73 -1.58
C LEU A 156 37.10 -45.04 -0.27
N GLU A 157 37.91 -45.12 0.79
CA GLU A 157 37.66 -44.40 2.06
C GLU A 157 37.78 -42.87 1.87
N GLU A 158 38.71 -42.41 1.02
CA GLU A 158 38.89 -40.99 0.73
C GLU A 158 37.73 -40.40 -0.09
N VAL A 159 37.22 -41.11 -1.10
CA VAL A 159 36.02 -40.69 -1.86
C VAL A 159 34.77 -40.70 -0.97
N HIS A 160 34.67 -41.65 -0.03
CA HIS A 160 33.59 -41.69 0.95
C HIS A 160 33.61 -40.46 1.89
N SER A 161 34.78 -39.95 2.24
CA SER A 161 34.91 -38.73 3.05
C SER A 161 34.38 -37.48 2.34
N LEU A 162 34.64 -37.34 1.03
CA LEU A 162 34.14 -36.22 0.21
C LEU A 162 32.62 -36.28 0.02
N MET A 163 32.08 -37.47 -0.23
CA MET A 163 30.64 -37.68 -0.40
C MET A 163 29.87 -37.50 0.93
N ASN A 164 30.50 -37.85 2.06
CA ASN A 164 29.93 -37.59 3.38
C ASN A 164 29.87 -36.10 3.71
N ILE A 165 30.83 -35.27 3.28
CA ILE A 165 30.76 -33.81 3.46
C ILE A 165 29.59 -33.23 2.65
N GLU A 166 29.40 -33.67 1.40
CA GLU A 166 28.32 -33.18 0.54
C GLU A 166 26.92 -33.55 1.06
N VAL A 167 26.73 -34.82 1.47
CA VAL A 167 25.42 -35.33 1.92
C VAL A 167 25.12 -34.92 3.37
N LYS A 168 26.11 -34.96 4.26
CA LYS A 168 25.92 -34.68 5.69
C LYS A 168 25.76 -33.18 5.99
N LYS A 169 26.49 -32.32 5.28
CA LYS A 169 26.45 -30.87 5.56
C LYS A 169 25.28 -30.15 4.89
N LYS A 170 24.68 -30.73 3.84
CA LYS A 170 23.49 -30.17 3.19
C LYS A 170 22.29 -30.07 4.13
N TYR A 171 22.04 -31.10 4.95
CA TYR A 171 20.91 -31.06 5.88
C TYR A 171 21.21 -30.16 7.09
N GLU A 172 22.43 -30.17 7.64
CA GLU A 172 22.81 -29.29 8.78
C GLU A 172 22.72 -27.80 8.41
N PHE A 173 23.07 -27.46 7.16
CA PHE A 173 22.91 -26.11 6.65
C PHE A 173 21.44 -25.72 6.47
N LEU A 174 20.62 -26.62 5.91
CA LEU A 174 19.18 -26.40 5.77
C LEU A 174 18.47 -26.26 7.13
N GLU A 175 18.88 -27.02 8.14
CA GLU A 175 18.40 -26.88 9.52
C GLU A 175 18.75 -25.51 10.10
N SER A 176 19.98 -25.03 9.85
CA SER A 176 20.42 -23.71 10.33
C SER A 176 19.63 -22.58 9.67
N VAL A 177 19.40 -22.67 8.36
CA VAL A 177 18.57 -21.71 7.63
C VAL A 177 17.12 -21.76 8.11
N SER A 178 16.56 -22.96 8.30
CA SER A 178 15.21 -23.15 8.82
C SER A 178 15.04 -22.55 10.22
N ALA A 179 16.01 -22.77 11.11
CA ALA A 179 16.01 -22.21 12.46
C ALA A 179 16.03 -20.67 12.46
N ILE A 180 16.75 -20.05 11.50
CA ILE A 180 16.71 -18.59 11.33
C ILE A 180 15.38 -18.11 10.76
N MET A 181 14.78 -18.83 9.80
CA MET A 181 13.46 -18.48 9.28
C MET A 181 12.40 -18.52 10.39
N ASP A 182 12.47 -19.53 11.24
CA ASP A 182 11.60 -19.70 12.41
C ASP A 182 11.86 -18.63 13.49
N ALA A 183 13.12 -18.24 13.72
CA ALA A 183 13.48 -17.11 14.56
C ALA A 183 12.88 -15.78 14.07
N HIS A 184 12.96 -15.49 12.77
CA HIS A 184 12.32 -14.30 12.19
C HIS A 184 10.81 -14.34 12.37
N LEU A 185 10.18 -15.50 12.12
CA LEU A 185 8.74 -15.67 12.31
C LEU A 185 8.33 -15.39 13.76
N ARG A 186 9.07 -15.90 14.74
CA ARG A 186 8.85 -15.62 16.17
C ARG A 186 9.02 -14.14 16.49
N TYR A 187 10.09 -13.52 16.01
CA TYR A 187 10.35 -12.09 16.21
C TYR A 187 9.15 -11.25 15.74
N PHE A 188 8.66 -11.48 14.52
CA PHE A 188 7.52 -10.72 14.00
C PHE A 188 6.21 -11.02 14.72
N LYS A 189 5.95 -12.27 15.13
CA LYS A 189 4.75 -12.61 15.90
C LYS A 189 4.73 -11.94 17.27
N LEU A 190 5.81 -12.07 18.03
CA LEU A 190 5.93 -11.46 19.35
C LEU A 190 5.89 -9.94 19.27
N GLY A 191 6.55 -9.34 18.26
CA GLY A 191 6.49 -7.91 18.00
C GLY A 191 5.07 -7.44 17.68
N TYR A 192 4.33 -8.19 16.86
CA TYR A 192 2.93 -7.88 16.55
C TYR A 192 2.03 -7.92 17.80
N GLU A 193 2.18 -8.94 18.65
CA GLU A 193 1.40 -9.06 19.89
C GLU A 193 1.64 -7.88 20.84
N LEU A 194 2.90 -7.45 21.00
CA LEU A 194 3.24 -6.29 21.84
C LEU A 194 2.81 -4.96 21.23
N LEU A 195 2.93 -4.79 19.91
CA LEU A 195 2.42 -3.59 19.22
C LEU A 195 0.89 -3.50 19.35
N SER A 196 0.18 -4.62 19.29
CA SER A 196 -1.28 -4.64 19.54
C SER A 196 -1.63 -4.22 20.97
N GLN A 197 -0.80 -4.56 21.96
CA GLN A 197 -0.98 -4.08 23.34
C GLN A 197 -0.76 -2.57 23.51
N MET A 198 -0.11 -1.88 22.55
CA MET A 198 0.07 -0.43 22.59
C MET A 198 -1.19 0.36 22.18
N GLU A 199 -2.08 -0.24 21.39
CA GLU A 199 -3.32 0.39 20.92
C GLU A 199 -4.16 1.03 22.05
N PRO A 200 -4.45 0.35 23.18
CA PRO A 200 -5.17 0.97 24.29
C PRO A 200 -4.41 2.15 24.93
N TYR A 201 -3.07 2.15 24.91
CA TYR A 201 -2.28 3.25 25.44
C TYR A 201 -2.41 4.50 24.57
N ILE A 202 -2.44 4.33 23.24
CA ILE A 202 -2.64 5.44 22.28
C ILE A 202 -4.01 6.10 22.52
N HIS A 203 -5.07 5.30 22.68
CA HIS A 203 -6.41 5.80 22.97
C HIS A 203 -6.47 6.54 24.31
N GLN A 204 -5.75 6.05 25.33
CA GLN A 204 -5.67 6.71 26.64
C GLN A 204 -4.97 8.08 26.53
N VAL A 205 -3.84 8.16 25.83
CA VAL A 205 -3.13 9.44 25.59
C VAL A 205 -4.01 10.42 24.80
N LEU A 206 -4.72 9.94 23.78
CA LEU A 206 -5.65 10.77 23.01
C LEU A 206 -6.80 11.31 23.87
N THR A 207 -7.32 10.48 24.77
CA THR A 207 -8.36 10.88 25.73
C THR A 207 -7.85 11.94 26.68
N TYR A 208 -6.63 11.79 27.22
CA TYR A 208 -6.00 12.81 28.06
C TYR A 208 -5.82 14.14 27.30
N ALA A 209 -5.37 14.09 26.04
CA ALA A 209 -5.20 15.27 25.20
C ALA A 209 -6.54 16.00 24.95
N GLN A 210 -7.62 15.24 24.68
CA GLN A 210 -8.96 15.80 24.52
C GLN A 210 -9.48 16.45 25.80
N GLN A 211 -9.30 15.79 26.95
CA GLN A 211 -9.68 16.32 28.26
C GLN A 211 -8.91 17.60 28.58
N SER A 212 -7.60 17.63 28.32
CA SER A 212 -6.77 18.82 28.52
C SER A 212 -7.21 19.98 27.62
N LYS A 213 -7.57 19.71 26.36
CA LYS A 213 -8.10 20.71 25.43
C LYS A 213 -9.43 21.29 25.90
N GLU A 214 -10.35 20.43 26.37
CA GLU A 214 -11.65 20.87 26.88
C GLU A 214 -11.49 21.72 28.15
N MET A 215 -10.61 21.31 29.07
CA MET A 215 -10.29 22.10 30.26
C MET A 215 -9.73 23.49 29.88
N ALA A 216 -8.82 23.56 28.91
CA ALA A 216 -8.29 24.83 28.42
C ALA A 216 -9.38 25.73 27.81
N ASN A 217 -10.30 25.17 27.02
CA ASN A 217 -11.44 25.92 26.46
C ASN A 217 -12.34 26.47 27.58
N ILE A 218 -12.65 25.66 28.58
CA ILE A 218 -13.47 26.07 29.73
C ILE A 218 -12.80 27.21 30.50
N GLU A 219 -11.49 27.13 30.72
CA GLU A 219 -10.73 28.20 31.38
C GLU A 219 -10.68 29.48 30.54
N GLN A 220 -10.50 29.36 29.23
CA GLN A 220 -10.54 30.48 28.29
C GLN A 220 -11.91 31.17 28.29
N ASP A 221 -13.00 30.40 28.30
CA ASP A 221 -14.37 30.92 28.38
C ASP A 221 -14.66 31.60 29.73
N LYS A 222 -14.21 30.99 30.83
CA LYS A 222 -14.31 31.62 32.16
C LYS A 222 -13.56 32.95 32.21
N LEU A 223 -12.36 33.01 31.63
CA LEU A 223 -11.58 34.22 31.55
C LEU A 223 -12.27 35.28 30.67
N ALA A 224 -12.80 34.89 29.51
CA ALA A 224 -13.52 35.78 28.61
C ALA A 224 -14.76 36.39 29.26
N LYS A 225 -15.54 35.57 29.99
CA LYS A 225 -16.68 36.06 30.79
C LYS A 225 -16.25 37.07 31.84
N ARG A 226 -15.19 36.75 32.59
CA ARG A 226 -14.65 37.65 33.63
C ARG A 226 -14.20 38.98 33.03
N ILE A 227 -13.53 38.95 31.87
CA ILE A 227 -13.13 40.16 31.13
C ILE A 227 -14.36 40.98 30.71
N GLN A 228 -15.41 40.33 30.22
CA GLN A 228 -16.63 41.01 29.78
C GLN A 228 -17.41 41.61 30.96
N GLU A 229 -17.45 40.94 32.11
CA GLU A 229 -18.02 41.47 33.35
C GLU A 229 -17.30 42.76 33.76
N TYR A 230 -15.96 42.74 33.79
CA TYR A 230 -15.17 43.94 34.08
C TYR A 230 -15.41 45.08 33.08
N ARG A 231 -15.52 44.78 31.78
CA ARG A 231 -15.85 45.79 30.76
C ARG A 231 -17.22 46.40 30.99
N THR A 232 -18.22 45.57 31.25
CA THR A 232 -19.61 46.02 31.48
C THR A 232 -19.70 46.86 32.75
N GLN A 233 -18.96 46.47 33.80
CA GLN A 233 -18.92 47.23 35.05
C GLN A 233 -18.24 48.58 34.87
N ALA A 234 -17.13 48.64 34.12
CA ALA A 234 -16.47 49.89 33.77
C ALA A 234 -17.38 50.81 32.93
N GLU A 235 -18.15 50.26 31.97
CA GLU A 235 -19.13 51.03 31.19
C GLU A 235 -20.27 51.57 32.07
N LEU A 236 -20.79 50.78 33.01
CA LEU A 236 -21.82 51.20 33.95
C LEU A 236 -21.31 52.28 34.92
N GLU A 237 -20.07 52.18 35.38
CA GLU A 237 -19.41 53.20 36.18
C GLU A 237 -19.21 54.50 35.38
N ASN A 238 -18.86 54.39 34.10
CA ASN A 238 -18.72 55.54 33.20
C ASN A 238 -20.08 56.22 32.91
N ILE A 239 -21.15 55.45 32.74
CA ILE A 239 -22.52 55.96 32.60
C ILE A 239 -22.97 56.65 33.89
N ARG A 240 -22.72 56.07 35.06
CA ARG A 240 -23.02 56.70 36.36
C ARG A 240 -22.21 57.98 36.61
N ALA A 241 -20.98 58.04 36.11
CA ALA A 241 -20.17 59.26 36.13
C ALA A 241 -20.76 60.34 35.20
N SER A 242 -21.28 59.95 34.03
CA SER A 242 -21.95 60.88 33.08
C SER A 242 -23.30 61.40 33.58
N SER A 243 -24.05 60.62 34.36
CA SER A 243 -25.35 61.02 34.90
C SER A 243 -25.26 61.93 36.13
N ASN A 244 -24.06 62.19 36.65
CA ASN A 244 -23.81 63.14 37.73
C ASN A 244 -23.34 64.52 37.23
N THR A 245 -23.49 64.82 35.94
CA THR A 245 -23.12 66.12 35.38
C THR A 245 -24.35 67.02 35.24
N GLU A 246 -24.39 68.11 36.01
CA GLU A 246 -25.37 69.20 35.85
C GLU A 246 -25.33 69.79 34.42
N PRO A 247 -26.45 70.29 33.90
CA PRO A 247 -26.53 70.76 32.51
C PRO A 247 -25.87 72.13 32.34
N LEU A 248 -24.99 72.26 31.33
CA LEU A 248 -24.70 73.53 30.67
C LEU A 248 -25.04 73.44 29.16
N PRO A 249 -25.44 74.56 28.53
CA PRO A 249 -26.17 74.53 27.27
C PRO A 249 -25.27 74.57 26.02
N ASN A 250 -25.75 73.86 24.98
CA ASN A 250 -25.52 74.02 23.54
C ASN A 250 -24.07 74.05 23.00
N ALA A 251 -23.70 73.06 22.18
CA ALA A 251 -23.50 73.26 20.73
C ALA A 251 -23.15 71.94 20.00
N ASP A 252 -23.56 71.95 18.73
CA ASP A 252 -23.54 70.95 17.67
C ASP A 252 -22.34 70.01 17.45
N SER A 253 -22.72 68.90 16.81
CA SER A 253 -22.06 68.18 15.71
C SER A 253 -21.23 66.92 16.01
N THR A 254 -21.74 65.84 15.41
CA THR A 254 -21.21 64.52 15.14
C THR A 254 -19.85 64.55 14.44
N HIS A 255 -18.88 63.73 14.85
CA HIS A 255 -17.92 63.10 13.92
C HIS A 255 -17.31 61.82 14.50
N VAL A 256 -17.56 60.71 13.80
CA VAL A 256 -16.86 59.42 13.90
C VAL A 256 -15.59 59.52 13.05
N VAL A 257 -14.40 59.28 13.62
CA VAL A 257 -13.16 59.10 12.85
C VAL A 257 -12.34 57.97 13.47
N GLY A 258 -12.07 56.94 12.67
CA GLY A 258 -11.24 55.78 13.03
C GLY A 258 -9.75 56.13 13.08
N LEU A 259 -9.02 55.44 13.95
CA LEU A 259 -7.59 55.67 14.19
C LEU A 259 -6.76 54.45 13.76
N ASN A 260 -5.82 54.66 12.83
CA ASN A 260 -4.73 53.73 12.53
C ASN A 260 -3.41 54.50 12.35
N SER A 261 -2.47 54.40 13.30
CA SER A 261 -1.01 54.22 13.09
C SER A 261 -0.19 54.62 14.35
N TYR A 262 0.77 53.78 14.77
CA TYR A 262 1.69 54.04 15.91
C TYR A 262 3.12 53.49 15.64
N LYS A 263 4.17 54.15 16.16
CA LYS A 263 5.59 53.70 16.19
C LYS A 263 6.28 54.12 17.52
N SER A 264 7.32 53.41 17.97
CA SER A 264 7.98 53.58 19.30
C SER A 264 9.52 53.72 19.23
N TYR A 265 10.14 54.40 20.22
CA TYR A 265 11.60 54.44 20.50
C TYR A 265 11.89 54.60 22.02
N GLU A 266 13.05 54.10 22.51
CA GLU A 266 13.48 54.08 23.92
C GLU A 266 14.66 55.05 24.24
N ALA A 267 14.65 55.65 25.45
CA ALA A 267 15.78 56.34 26.10
C ALA A 267 15.54 56.32 27.64
N GLY A 268 16.46 56.39 28.60
CA GLY A 268 17.93 56.54 28.75
C GLY A 268 18.18 56.82 30.26
N LYS A 269 19.24 56.26 30.87
CA LYS A 269 19.43 56.05 32.34
C LYS A 269 19.83 57.29 33.21
N GLN A 270 19.42 57.23 34.51
CA GLN A 270 20.07 57.72 35.79
C GLN A 270 19.82 59.17 36.30
N PRO A 271 20.04 59.54 37.61
CA PRO A 271 20.43 58.76 38.82
C PRO A 271 19.54 58.97 40.10
N GLU A 272 19.89 58.23 41.16
CA GLU A 272 19.25 58.07 42.48
C GLU A 272 19.16 59.32 43.37
N THR A 273 18.04 59.47 44.12
CA THR A 273 18.06 59.56 45.60
C THR A 273 16.66 59.34 46.20
N LYS A 274 16.61 58.38 47.13
CA LYS A 274 15.64 58.10 48.20
C LYS A 274 14.22 58.66 48.07
N GLY A 275 13.33 57.72 47.75
CA GLY A 275 12.00 57.65 48.34
C GLY A 275 10.95 58.51 47.67
N GLU A 276 10.77 58.35 46.35
CA GLU A 276 9.57 58.83 45.65
C GLU A 276 9.48 58.13 44.29
N ALA A 277 8.26 57.91 43.83
CA ALA A 277 7.90 57.13 42.63
C ALA A 277 8.69 57.57 41.38
N ILE A 278 9.29 56.60 40.68
CA ILE A 278 9.99 56.86 39.41
C ILE A 278 8.96 56.84 38.27
N MET A 279 8.76 58.00 37.66
CA MET A 279 7.81 58.27 36.58
C MET A 279 8.38 57.84 35.23
N VAL A 280 7.62 57.06 34.45
CA VAL A 280 7.96 56.73 33.05
C VAL A 280 6.97 57.42 32.12
N TYR A 281 7.48 58.20 31.17
CA TYR A 281 6.67 58.93 30.18
C TYR A 281 6.53 58.10 28.90
N PHE A 282 5.29 57.90 28.44
CA PHE A 282 5.01 57.51 27.06
C PHE A 282 4.10 58.58 26.43
N LEU A 283 4.52 59.14 25.29
CA LEU A 283 3.73 60.12 24.52
C LEU A 283 2.93 59.40 23.43
N LEU A 284 1.60 59.53 23.47
CA LEU A 284 0.67 59.11 22.42
C LEU A 284 -0.40 60.21 22.24
N ALA A 285 -0.38 60.87 21.08
CA ALA A 285 -1.40 61.77 20.51
C ALA A 285 -1.94 62.92 21.40
N ASP A 286 -1.27 64.07 21.26
CA ASP A 286 -1.68 65.48 21.27
C ASP A 286 -2.73 66.09 22.22
N LEU A 287 -3.51 65.39 23.05
CA LEU A 287 -4.40 66.12 23.98
C LEU A 287 -4.64 65.50 25.37
N ILE A 288 -4.18 64.28 25.67
CA ILE A 288 -4.32 63.72 27.03
C ILE A 288 -3.06 62.94 27.45
N HIS A 289 -2.44 63.38 28.55
CA HIS A 289 -1.35 62.69 29.22
C HIS A 289 -1.90 61.67 30.21
N TRP A 290 -1.53 60.40 30.08
CA TRP A 290 -1.76 59.37 31.09
C TRP A 290 -0.47 58.95 31.75
N LEU A 291 -0.52 58.85 33.08
CA LEU A 291 0.60 58.54 33.93
C LEU A 291 0.33 57.19 34.60
N TYR A 292 1.11 56.17 34.25
CA TYR A 292 0.99 54.85 34.85
C TYR A 292 2.07 54.66 35.92
N GLN A 293 1.64 54.26 37.10
CA GLN A 293 2.49 54.01 38.25
C GLN A 293 2.43 52.51 38.55
N ALA A 294 3.55 51.82 38.33
CA ALA A 294 3.68 50.43 38.72
C ALA A 294 3.88 50.35 40.24
N GLU A 295 3.13 49.48 40.92
CA GLU A 295 3.24 49.33 42.37
C GLU A 295 4.54 48.60 42.76
N ASN A 296 5.07 47.72 41.90
CA ASN A 296 6.25 46.91 42.17
C ASN A 296 7.21 46.83 40.97
N GLU A 297 8.49 46.52 41.22
CA GLU A 297 9.56 46.50 40.21
C GLU A 297 9.47 45.33 39.20
N ALA A 298 8.71 44.28 39.55
CA ALA A 298 8.39 43.17 38.64
C ALA A 298 7.41 43.59 37.53
N ASP A 299 6.37 44.34 37.88
CA ASP A 299 5.35 44.84 36.92
C ASP A 299 5.94 45.85 35.92
N ARG A 300 7.02 46.54 36.32
CA ARG A 300 7.79 47.45 35.46
C ARG A 300 8.54 46.73 34.33
N MET A 301 8.95 45.47 34.52
CA MET A 301 9.77 44.72 33.56
C MET A 301 8.95 43.93 32.54
N ASP A 302 7.71 43.53 32.87
CA ASP A 302 6.85 42.72 31.99
C ASP A 302 6.08 43.56 30.95
N TRP A 303 5.75 44.82 31.27
CA TRP A 303 4.91 45.66 30.40
C TRP A 303 5.50 45.96 29.01
N PRO A 304 6.82 46.24 28.86
CA PRO A 304 7.43 46.45 27.54
C PRO A 304 7.40 45.19 26.64
N HIS A 305 7.32 43.98 27.23
CA HIS A 305 7.35 42.72 26.49
C HIS A 305 5.99 42.40 25.85
N TYR A 306 4.89 42.63 26.58
CA TYR A 306 3.52 42.46 26.08
C TYR A 306 3.15 43.44 24.94
N GLY A 307 3.65 44.68 25.00
CA GLY A 307 3.43 45.67 23.95
C GLY A 307 4.10 45.32 22.62
N ARG A 308 5.22 44.59 22.65
CA ARG A 308 5.99 44.21 21.45
C ARG A 308 5.37 43.02 20.70
N LEU A 309 4.89 42.00 21.43
CA LEU A 309 4.21 40.82 20.87
C LEU A 309 2.90 41.17 20.14
N HIS A 310 2.20 42.20 20.60
CA HIS A 310 0.95 42.66 19.97
C HIS A 310 1.16 43.35 18.61
N PHE A 311 2.38 43.81 18.30
CA PHE A 311 2.70 44.51 17.05
C PHE A 311 3.13 43.55 15.92
N GLU A 312 3.76 42.42 16.24
CA GLU A 312 4.23 41.44 15.24
C GLU A 312 3.09 40.57 14.68
N ASN A 313 2.07 40.26 15.48
CA ASN A 313 0.94 39.40 15.06
C ASN A 313 -0.10 40.08 14.16
N LYS A 314 -0.05 41.42 13.98
CA LYS A 314 -1.04 42.16 13.16
C LYS A 314 -0.64 42.36 11.69
N ASN A 315 0.57 41.98 11.27
CA ASN A 315 1.04 42.14 9.89
C ASN A 315 1.02 40.85 9.04
N SER A 316 0.52 39.71 9.54
CA SER A 316 0.60 38.43 8.81
C SER A 316 -0.74 37.78 8.44
N ALA A 317 -1.85 38.52 8.43
CA ALA A 317 -3.15 37.99 7.97
C ALA A 317 -4.00 39.04 7.22
N GLY A 318 -3.60 39.37 5.99
CA GLY A 318 -4.54 39.79 4.94
C GLY A 318 -4.64 38.64 3.94
N GLY A 319 -5.76 38.24 3.35
CA GLY A 319 -7.07 38.85 3.20
C GLY A 319 -7.56 38.42 1.82
N ALA A 320 -8.64 37.63 1.74
CA ALA A 320 -9.45 37.47 0.53
C ALA A 320 -10.78 36.78 0.91
N SER A 321 -11.82 37.61 1.09
CA SER A 321 -13.21 37.20 1.19
C SER A 321 -13.84 37.25 -0.21
N LEU A 322 -14.58 36.21 -0.55
CA LEU A 322 -15.32 36.00 -1.80
C LEU A 322 -16.53 36.94 -1.88
N THR A 323 -16.68 37.64 -3.00
CA THR A 323 -17.95 38.25 -3.42
C THR A 323 -18.58 37.42 -4.54
N SER A 324 -19.83 37.03 -4.32
CA SER A 324 -20.70 36.36 -5.28
C SER A 324 -21.27 37.32 -6.32
N GLN A 325 -21.19 36.96 -7.60
CA GLN A 325 -22.18 37.33 -8.61
C GLN A 325 -22.53 36.11 -9.47
N SER A 326 -23.83 35.95 -9.71
CA SER A 326 -24.51 34.93 -10.48
C SER A 326 -24.46 35.22 -11.98
N GLU A 327 -24.28 34.20 -12.82
CA GLU A 327 -25.32 33.66 -13.73
C GLU A 327 -24.77 32.54 -14.64
N ASP A 328 -25.68 31.66 -15.04
CA ASP A 328 -25.68 30.66 -16.13
C ASP A 328 -25.21 29.20 -15.96
N SER A 329 -26.17 28.40 -15.46
CA SER A 329 -26.92 27.36 -16.20
C SER A 329 -26.16 26.30 -17.05
N ASN A 330 -25.59 25.29 -16.38
CA ASN A 330 -25.81 23.86 -16.64
C ASN A 330 -24.90 23.03 -15.72
N ARG A 331 -25.39 22.71 -14.52
CA ARG A 331 -24.65 21.85 -13.58
C ARG A 331 -25.53 20.70 -13.13
N SER A 332 -25.04 19.49 -13.40
CA SER A 332 -25.68 18.21 -13.13
C SER A 332 -25.98 18.04 -11.64
N LEU A 333 -27.10 17.39 -11.33
CA LEU A 333 -27.62 17.07 -9.99
C LEU A 333 -26.63 16.28 -9.09
N MET A 334 -25.48 15.87 -9.61
CA MET A 334 -24.45 15.11 -8.90
C MET A 334 -23.37 15.98 -8.22
N ASP A 335 -23.21 17.24 -8.65
CA ASP A 335 -22.20 18.14 -8.08
C ASP A 335 -22.62 18.74 -6.71
N ASP A 336 -23.92 18.74 -6.42
CA ASP A 336 -24.46 19.28 -5.16
C ASP A 336 -24.31 18.32 -3.96
N ILE A 337 -23.94 17.05 -4.20
CA ILE A 337 -23.69 16.07 -3.12
C ILE A 337 -22.27 16.20 -2.54
N TYR A 338 -21.32 16.79 -3.28
CA TYR A 338 -19.92 16.88 -2.86
C TYR A 338 -19.52 18.21 -2.19
N SER A 339 -20.49 19.10 -1.94
CA SER A 339 -20.23 20.43 -1.37
C SER A 339 -21.01 20.68 -0.07
N LYS A 340 -20.91 19.77 0.90
CA LYS A 340 -21.09 19.97 2.37
C LYS A 340 -21.04 18.61 3.07
N GLU A 341 -20.17 18.48 4.09
CA GLU A 341 -19.77 17.25 4.80
C GLU A 341 -18.86 16.29 4.00
N VAL A 342 -17.60 16.17 4.43
CA VAL A 342 -16.70 15.09 3.97
C VAL A 342 -17.25 13.77 4.52
N VAL A 343 -18.12 13.10 3.76
CA VAL A 343 -18.60 11.76 4.12
C VAL A 343 -17.40 10.80 4.02
N SER A 344 -17.06 10.14 5.13
CA SER A 344 -15.99 9.14 5.16
C SER A 344 -16.26 8.03 4.14
N VAL A 345 -15.26 7.67 3.31
CA VAL A 345 -15.33 6.56 2.34
C VAL A 345 -15.84 5.27 2.99
N SER A 346 -15.46 5.03 4.25
CA SER A 346 -15.96 3.89 5.02
C SER A 346 -17.48 3.90 5.21
N LYS A 347 -18.07 5.07 5.42
CA LYS A 347 -19.53 5.21 5.59
C LYS A 347 -20.26 4.97 4.27
N ILE A 348 -19.70 5.46 3.16
CA ILE A 348 -20.22 5.20 1.81
C ILE A 348 -20.21 3.70 1.53
N LEU A 349 -19.05 3.06 1.68
CA LEU A 349 -18.89 1.65 1.35
C LEU A 349 -19.73 0.72 2.25
N ARG A 350 -19.82 0.99 3.55
CA ARG A 350 -20.65 0.20 4.48
C ARG A 350 -22.16 0.41 4.28
N GLY A 351 -22.57 1.48 3.60
CA GLY A 351 -23.98 1.72 3.25
C GLY A 351 -24.49 0.84 2.11
N ILE A 352 -23.58 0.18 1.37
CA ILE A 352 -23.91 -0.70 0.25
C ILE A 352 -24.44 -2.05 0.78
N PRO A 353 -25.42 -2.69 0.10
CA PRO A 353 -26.01 -3.95 0.57
C PRO A 353 -24.98 -5.05 0.91
N GLY A 354 -25.02 -5.51 2.17
CA GLY A 354 -24.16 -6.57 2.72
C GLY A 354 -22.78 -6.12 3.17
N ASN A 355 -22.37 -4.88 2.87
CA ASN A 355 -21.05 -4.35 3.25
C ASN A 355 -20.96 -3.94 4.74
N ASP A 356 -22.07 -4.00 5.47
CA ASP A 356 -22.12 -3.86 6.93
C ASP A 356 -21.44 -5.05 7.65
N LYS A 357 -21.21 -6.15 6.94
CA LYS A 357 -20.57 -7.37 7.45
C LYS A 357 -19.49 -7.88 6.49
N CYS A 358 -18.48 -8.53 7.04
CA CYS A 358 -17.42 -9.22 6.30
C CYS A 358 -18.03 -10.26 5.35
N ALA A 359 -17.59 -10.24 4.08
CA ALA A 359 -18.08 -11.16 3.06
C ALA A 359 -17.89 -12.64 3.42
N GLU A 360 -16.86 -12.96 4.21
CA GLU A 360 -16.43 -14.33 4.49
C GLU A 360 -17.01 -14.89 5.79
N CYS A 361 -16.87 -14.15 6.89
CA CYS A 361 -17.21 -14.65 8.23
C CYS A 361 -18.34 -13.86 8.92
N SER A 362 -18.96 -12.93 8.21
CA SER A 362 -20.04 -12.06 8.71
C SER A 362 -19.67 -11.19 9.93
N ALA A 363 -18.39 -10.99 10.21
CA ALA A 363 -17.93 -10.06 11.24
C ALA A 363 -18.41 -8.63 10.93
N PRO A 364 -18.87 -7.85 11.92
CA PRO A 364 -19.39 -6.51 11.68
C PRO A 364 -18.29 -5.54 11.26
N GLU A 365 -18.69 -4.46 10.61
CA GLU A 365 -17.85 -3.28 10.32
C GLU A 365 -16.51 -3.60 9.62
N PRO A 366 -16.53 -4.25 8.44
CA PRO A 366 -15.31 -4.52 7.70
C PRO A 366 -14.57 -3.22 7.32
N GLU A 367 -13.23 -3.25 7.40
CA GLU A 367 -12.33 -2.11 7.15
C GLU A 367 -11.35 -2.37 5.99
N TRP A 368 -11.46 -3.54 5.37
CA TRP A 368 -10.63 -3.98 4.26
C TRP A 368 -11.51 -4.30 3.07
N ALA A 369 -10.94 -4.26 1.88
CA ALA A 369 -11.65 -4.59 0.66
C ALA A 369 -10.75 -5.35 -0.32
N SER A 370 -11.36 -6.22 -1.12
CA SER A 370 -10.71 -6.78 -2.31
C SER A 370 -11.26 -6.08 -3.54
N LEU A 371 -10.46 -5.21 -4.16
CA LEU A 371 -10.94 -4.33 -5.24
C LEU A 371 -11.52 -5.10 -6.44
N ASN A 372 -10.84 -6.15 -6.88
CA ASN A 372 -11.27 -6.95 -8.02
C ASN A 372 -12.45 -7.88 -7.72
N LEU A 373 -12.66 -8.23 -6.44
CA LEU A 373 -13.79 -9.06 -6.04
C LEU A 373 -15.00 -8.21 -5.63
N GLY A 374 -14.85 -6.88 -5.50
CA GLY A 374 -15.93 -5.99 -5.10
C GLY A 374 -16.51 -6.26 -3.71
N ILE A 375 -15.69 -6.77 -2.79
CA ILE A 375 -16.13 -7.18 -1.44
C ILE A 375 -15.37 -6.46 -0.32
N LEU A 376 -16.04 -6.29 0.82
CA LEU A 376 -15.46 -5.85 2.10
C LEU A 376 -15.20 -7.02 3.05
N LEU A 377 -14.08 -6.92 3.78
CA LEU A 377 -13.49 -7.96 4.61
C LEU A 377 -13.14 -7.40 6.00
N CYS A 378 -13.24 -8.24 7.04
CA CYS A 378 -12.63 -7.94 8.33
C CYS A 378 -11.11 -8.15 8.26
N ILE A 379 -10.39 -7.68 9.29
CA ILE A 379 -8.92 -7.75 9.34
C ILE A 379 -8.40 -9.19 9.21
N GLU A 380 -9.00 -10.17 9.89
CA GLU A 380 -8.57 -11.57 9.83
C GLU A 380 -8.73 -12.17 8.44
N CYS A 381 -9.92 -12.03 7.83
CA CYS A 381 -10.18 -12.55 6.48
C CYS A 381 -9.32 -11.82 5.43
N SER A 382 -9.07 -10.51 5.61
CA SER A 382 -8.15 -9.78 4.74
C SER A 382 -6.73 -10.37 4.76
N GLY A 383 -6.28 -10.89 5.90
CA GLY A 383 -5.01 -11.60 6.04
C GLY A 383 -4.94 -12.86 5.17
N VAL A 384 -6.01 -13.65 5.13
CA VAL A 384 -6.11 -14.82 4.24
C VAL A 384 -6.08 -14.38 2.77
N HIS A 385 -6.87 -13.37 2.40
CA HIS A 385 -6.92 -12.86 1.03
C HIS A 385 -5.56 -12.35 0.54
N ARG A 386 -4.74 -11.76 1.42
CA ARG A 386 -3.36 -11.38 1.09
C ARG A 386 -2.49 -12.58 0.73
N ASN A 387 -2.67 -13.71 1.41
CA ASN A 387 -1.92 -14.95 1.16
C ASN A 387 -2.32 -15.63 -0.16
N LEU A 388 -3.51 -15.35 -0.70
CA LEU A 388 -3.92 -15.82 -2.03
C LEU A 388 -3.14 -15.13 -3.17
N GLY A 389 -2.59 -13.94 -2.90
CA GLY A 389 -1.88 -13.12 -3.87
C GLY A 389 -2.78 -12.24 -4.74
N VAL A 390 -2.17 -11.20 -5.32
CA VAL A 390 -2.88 -10.12 -6.04
C VAL A 390 -3.56 -10.55 -7.35
N HIS A 391 -3.22 -11.72 -7.85
CA HIS A 391 -3.84 -12.32 -9.03
C HIS A 391 -5.22 -12.93 -8.71
N ILE A 392 -5.51 -13.19 -7.42
CA ILE A 392 -6.80 -13.67 -6.94
C ILE A 392 -7.53 -12.55 -6.19
N SER A 393 -6.87 -11.88 -5.25
CA SER A 393 -7.48 -10.84 -4.41
C SER A 393 -6.57 -9.63 -4.24
N LYS A 394 -7.06 -8.46 -4.68
CA LYS A 394 -6.37 -7.17 -4.57
C LYS A 394 -6.80 -6.45 -3.30
N VAL A 395 -6.20 -6.85 -2.18
CA VAL A 395 -6.56 -6.33 -0.84
C VAL A 395 -6.07 -4.90 -0.63
N ARG A 396 -6.96 -4.01 -0.16
CA ARG A 396 -6.67 -2.61 0.23
C ARG A 396 -7.42 -2.23 1.50
N SER A 397 -6.83 -1.34 2.29
CA SER A 397 -7.48 -0.75 3.46
C SER A 397 -8.45 0.34 3.02
N ILE A 398 -9.63 0.39 3.64
CA ILE A 398 -10.59 1.46 3.42
C ILE A 398 -10.04 2.79 3.96
N THR A 399 -9.37 2.76 5.11
CA THR A 399 -8.92 3.95 5.83
C THR A 399 -7.48 4.35 5.50
N LEU A 400 -6.58 3.38 5.29
CA LEU A 400 -5.15 3.64 5.09
C LEU A 400 -4.81 3.92 3.61
N ASP A 401 -5.51 3.33 2.65
CA ASP A 401 -5.21 3.43 1.21
C ASP A 401 -6.05 4.51 0.50
N VAL A 402 -6.10 5.74 1.02
CA VAL A 402 -7.03 6.81 0.57
C VAL A 402 -6.99 7.13 -0.93
N LYS A 403 -5.84 6.96 -1.60
CA LYS A 403 -5.69 7.26 -3.03
C LYS A 403 -6.31 6.21 -3.96
N VAL A 404 -6.64 5.03 -3.43
CA VAL A 404 -7.22 3.93 -4.21
C VAL A 404 -8.71 4.17 -4.50
N TRP A 405 -9.39 4.89 -3.60
CA TRP A 405 -10.84 5.06 -3.62
C TRP A 405 -11.29 6.17 -4.57
N GLU A 406 -10.86 6.07 -5.83
CA GLU A 406 -11.31 6.94 -6.92
C GLU A 406 -12.82 6.71 -7.22
N PRO A 407 -13.53 7.69 -7.84
CA PRO A 407 -14.97 7.58 -8.11
C PRO A 407 -15.39 6.30 -8.83
N ALA A 408 -14.62 5.84 -9.83
CA ALA A 408 -14.92 4.61 -10.57
C ALA A 408 -14.83 3.34 -9.69
N VAL A 409 -13.96 3.34 -8.67
CA VAL A 409 -13.85 2.23 -7.70
C VAL A 409 -15.05 2.26 -6.76
N LEU A 410 -15.46 3.43 -6.27
CA LEU A 410 -16.65 3.55 -5.41
C LEU A 410 -17.92 3.11 -6.15
N GLU A 411 -18.07 3.53 -7.40
CA GLU A 411 -19.19 3.14 -8.27
C GLU A 411 -19.18 1.62 -8.57
N LEU A 412 -18.00 1.01 -8.70
CA LEU A 412 -17.87 -0.45 -8.81
C LEU A 412 -18.40 -1.17 -7.56
N PHE A 413 -18.04 -0.69 -6.38
CA PHE A 413 -18.56 -1.27 -5.14
C PHE A 413 -20.06 -1.06 -4.98
N ASP A 414 -20.60 0.10 -5.38
CA ASP A 414 -22.04 0.39 -5.35
C ASP A 414 -22.85 -0.60 -6.22
N ASN A 415 -22.27 -1.00 -7.37
CA ASN A 415 -22.87 -2.00 -8.25
C ASN A 415 -22.67 -3.44 -7.76
N LEU A 416 -21.56 -3.76 -7.10
CA LEU A 416 -21.27 -5.11 -6.65
C LEU A 416 -21.73 -5.28 -5.19
N GLY A 417 -20.87 -4.97 -4.23
CA GLY A 417 -21.18 -5.13 -2.81
C GLY A 417 -21.26 -6.59 -2.37
N ASN A 418 -21.08 -6.82 -1.08
CA ASN A 418 -21.00 -8.15 -0.50
C ASN A 418 -22.26 -8.99 -0.76
N ALA A 419 -23.45 -8.39 -0.71
CA ALA A 419 -24.69 -9.13 -0.95
C ALA A 419 -24.74 -9.73 -2.36
N TYR A 420 -24.44 -8.94 -3.40
CA TYR A 420 -24.43 -9.43 -4.77
C TYR A 420 -23.26 -10.39 -5.02
N CYS A 421 -22.05 -10.03 -4.59
CA CYS A 421 -20.88 -10.88 -4.78
C CYS A 421 -21.06 -12.24 -4.11
N ASN A 422 -21.59 -12.30 -2.89
CA ASN A 422 -21.86 -13.57 -2.22
C ASN A 422 -22.99 -14.35 -2.89
N SER A 423 -23.98 -13.70 -3.49
CA SER A 423 -25.01 -14.40 -4.29
C SER A 423 -24.43 -15.20 -5.46
N ILE A 424 -23.25 -14.81 -5.97
CA ILE A 424 -22.54 -15.51 -7.04
C ILE A 424 -21.54 -16.51 -6.46
N TRP A 425 -20.64 -16.04 -5.58
CA TRP A 425 -19.54 -16.83 -5.02
C TRP A 425 -20.01 -17.92 -4.05
N GLU A 426 -21.23 -17.81 -3.51
CA GLU A 426 -21.83 -18.76 -2.56
C GLU A 426 -23.12 -19.40 -3.13
N GLY A 427 -23.31 -19.34 -4.45
CA GLY A 427 -24.56 -19.77 -5.11
C GLY A 427 -25.02 -21.18 -4.73
N LEU A 428 -24.10 -22.14 -4.58
CA LEU A 428 -24.44 -23.51 -4.15
C LEU A 428 -24.86 -23.60 -2.68
N LEU A 429 -24.34 -22.73 -1.80
CA LEU A 429 -24.77 -22.70 -0.40
C LEU A 429 -26.20 -22.16 -0.26
N LEU A 430 -26.60 -21.23 -1.15
CA LEU A 430 -27.95 -20.66 -1.15
C LEU A 430 -29.02 -21.63 -1.66
N LEU A 431 -28.65 -22.59 -2.53
CA LEU A 431 -29.58 -23.63 -3.02
C LEU A 431 -29.81 -24.76 -1.98
N ASN A 432 -28.86 -24.97 -1.08
CA ASN A 432 -28.87 -26.10 -0.13
C ASN A 432 -29.81 -25.90 1.07
N ASP A 433 -30.49 -24.76 1.20
CA ASP A 433 -31.50 -24.53 2.26
C ASP A 433 -32.81 -25.34 2.00
N GLU A 434 -32.98 -25.93 0.81
CA GLU A 434 -34.17 -26.74 0.47
C GLU A 434 -33.94 -28.25 0.32
N ARG A 435 -32.71 -28.77 0.36
CA ARG A 435 -32.45 -30.23 0.25
C ARG A 435 -31.32 -30.69 1.18
N VAL A 436 -31.73 -31.31 2.27
CA VAL A 436 -30.85 -31.92 3.27
C VAL A 436 -30.10 -33.12 2.70
N VAL A 437 -28.83 -33.25 3.10
CA VAL A 437 -27.93 -34.43 3.09
C VAL A 437 -27.19 -34.72 1.77
N GLU A 438 -25.84 -34.73 1.86
CA GLU A 438 -24.84 -35.25 0.90
C GLU A 438 -23.95 -34.27 0.09
N SER A 439 -23.75 -33.01 0.51
CA SER A 439 -22.62 -32.22 -0.04
C SER A 439 -21.52 -32.01 1.00
N ASN A 440 -20.30 -32.44 0.70
CA ASN A 440 -19.06 -32.10 1.44
C ASN A 440 -18.68 -30.60 1.34
N ALA A 441 -19.64 -29.71 1.07
CA ALA A 441 -19.39 -28.29 0.84
C ALA A 441 -19.02 -27.60 2.17
N PRO A 442 -17.97 -26.77 2.20
CA PRO A 442 -17.55 -26.07 3.40
C PRO A 442 -18.61 -25.05 3.84
N MET A 443 -19.00 -25.12 5.12
CA MET A 443 -19.97 -24.20 5.71
C MET A 443 -19.35 -22.80 5.92
N LYS A 444 -20.16 -21.76 5.77
CA LYS A 444 -19.72 -20.38 5.99
C LYS A 444 -19.32 -20.15 7.46
N PRO A 445 -18.10 -19.68 7.75
CA PRO A 445 -17.65 -19.46 9.12
C PRO A 445 -18.32 -18.25 9.78
N CYS A 446 -18.30 -18.21 11.10
CA CYS A 446 -18.64 -17.05 11.90
C CYS A 446 -17.40 -16.26 12.32
N SER A 447 -17.61 -15.07 12.90
CA SER A 447 -16.51 -14.18 13.33
C SER A 447 -15.63 -14.81 14.42
N THR A 448 -16.17 -15.68 15.26
CA THR A 448 -15.43 -16.32 16.37
C THR A 448 -14.75 -17.63 15.97
N ASP A 449 -14.97 -18.13 14.76
CA ASP A 449 -14.35 -19.38 14.33
C ASP A 449 -12.84 -19.24 14.20
N ALA A 450 -12.13 -20.35 14.44
CA ALA A 450 -10.69 -20.39 14.33
C ALA A 450 -10.23 -20.03 12.90
N PHE A 451 -9.10 -19.33 12.82
CA PHE A 451 -8.50 -18.86 11.57
C PHE A 451 -8.41 -19.93 10.48
N GLN A 452 -8.07 -21.17 10.85
CA GLN A 452 -7.94 -22.29 9.91
C GLN A 452 -9.24 -22.63 9.17
N TYR A 453 -10.41 -22.45 9.80
CA TYR A 453 -11.70 -22.68 9.15
C TYR A 453 -12.02 -21.56 8.16
N LYS A 454 -11.72 -20.30 8.53
CA LYS A 454 -11.84 -19.15 7.63
C LYS A 454 -10.94 -19.31 6.41
N GLU A 455 -9.70 -19.74 6.61
CA GLU A 455 -8.74 -20.00 5.53
C GLU A 455 -9.25 -21.07 4.55
N LYS A 456 -9.69 -22.22 5.06
CA LYS A 456 -10.25 -23.30 4.22
C LYS A 456 -11.48 -22.84 3.43
N TYR A 457 -12.39 -22.11 4.06
CA TYR A 457 -13.58 -21.58 3.40
C TYR A 457 -13.22 -20.61 2.26
N ILE A 458 -12.30 -19.67 2.51
CA ILE A 458 -11.86 -18.68 1.53
C ILE A 458 -11.13 -19.34 0.34
N GLN A 459 -10.29 -20.36 0.61
CA GLN A 459 -9.64 -21.16 -0.42
C GLN A 459 -10.68 -21.88 -1.30
N ALA A 460 -11.66 -22.55 -0.69
CA ALA A 460 -12.73 -23.21 -1.40
C ALA A 460 -13.56 -22.24 -2.26
N LYS A 461 -13.85 -21.05 -1.72
CA LYS A 461 -14.64 -20.00 -2.39
C LYS A 461 -13.93 -19.41 -3.60
N TYR A 462 -12.67 -18.96 -3.46
CA TYR A 462 -12.01 -18.16 -4.50
C TYR A 462 -10.95 -18.90 -5.32
N VAL A 463 -10.31 -19.94 -4.76
CA VAL A 463 -9.25 -20.69 -5.44
C VAL A 463 -9.83 -21.92 -6.12
N GLU A 464 -10.55 -22.74 -5.36
CA GLU A 464 -11.18 -23.96 -5.89
C GLU A 464 -12.48 -23.65 -6.65
N LYS A 465 -13.08 -22.48 -6.41
CA LYS A 465 -14.39 -22.07 -6.94
C LYS A 465 -15.48 -23.12 -6.71
N SER A 466 -15.42 -23.85 -5.60
CA SER A 466 -16.27 -25.03 -5.33
C SER A 466 -17.69 -24.67 -4.87
N LEU A 467 -17.95 -23.40 -4.60
CA LEU A 467 -19.23 -22.88 -4.10
C LEU A 467 -20.06 -22.15 -5.19
N ILE A 468 -19.51 -21.98 -6.40
CA ILE A 468 -20.14 -21.25 -7.51
C ILE A 468 -20.99 -22.20 -8.36
N ILE A 469 -22.14 -21.71 -8.84
CA ILE A 469 -22.92 -22.35 -9.91
C ILE A 469 -22.31 -21.93 -11.25
N ARG A 470 -21.85 -22.88 -12.06
CA ARG A 470 -21.20 -22.58 -13.34
C ARG A 470 -22.25 -22.41 -14.44
N GLU A 471 -21.99 -21.49 -15.37
CA GLU A 471 -22.90 -21.25 -16.50
C GLU A 471 -22.95 -22.43 -17.49
N GLU A 472 -21.86 -23.19 -17.56
CA GLU A 472 -21.71 -24.39 -18.41
C GLU A 472 -22.65 -25.53 -17.95
N ASP A 473 -23.11 -25.50 -16.69
CA ASP A 473 -24.00 -26.51 -16.12
C ASP A 473 -25.48 -26.21 -16.41
N ILE A 474 -25.80 -25.07 -17.05
CA ILE A 474 -27.16 -24.63 -17.37
C ILE A 474 -27.48 -24.99 -18.84
N PRO A 475 -28.38 -25.97 -19.12
CA PRO A 475 -28.69 -26.39 -20.49
C PRO A 475 -29.37 -25.28 -21.31
N GLY A 476 -28.93 -25.08 -22.56
CA GLY A 476 -29.60 -24.22 -23.55
C GLY A 476 -29.12 -22.77 -23.64
N ASN A 477 -27.94 -22.46 -23.11
CA ASN A 477 -27.42 -21.09 -23.04
C ASN A 477 -26.70 -20.65 -24.33
N THR A 478 -26.88 -19.40 -24.73
CA THR A 478 -26.09 -18.73 -25.78
C THR A 478 -24.60 -18.71 -25.39
N SER A 479 -23.68 -18.76 -26.37
CA SER A 479 -22.23 -18.75 -26.11
C SER A 479 -21.81 -17.66 -25.11
N LEU A 480 -20.96 -18.01 -24.15
CA LEU A 480 -20.46 -17.09 -23.12
C LEU A 480 -19.76 -15.87 -23.75
N SER A 481 -19.05 -16.06 -24.87
CA SER A 481 -18.35 -15.00 -25.60
C SER A 481 -19.34 -13.96 -26.17
N ILE A 482 -20.46 -14.41 -26.74
CA ILE A 482 -21.54 -13.53 -27.23
C ILE A 482 -22.15 -12.76 -26.06
N ARG A 483 -22.44 -13.43 -24.95
CA ARG A 483 -23.12 -12.82 -23.81
C ARG A 483 -22.28 -11.77 -23.12
N ILE A 484 -20.99 -12.04 -22.87
CA ILE A 484 -20.11 -11.06 -22.26
C ILE A 484 -19.88 -9.86 -23.18
N TRP A 485 -19.76 -10.08 -24.50
CA TRP A 485 -19.66 -9.01 -25.49
C TRP A 485 -20.89 -8.09 -25.46
N GLN A 486 -22.09 -8.67 -25.53
CA GLN A 486 -23.35 -7.94 -25.43
C GLN A 486 -23.51 -7.21 -24.09
N ALA A 487 -23.09 -7.84 -22.98
CA ALA A 487 -23.13 -7.23 -21.66
C ALA A 487 -22.19 -6.01 -21.56
N VAL A 488 -20.98 -6.07 -22.13
CA VAL A 488 -20.07 -4.91 -22.22
C VAL A 488 -20.67 -3.82 -23.11
N GLN A 489 -21.26 -4.18 -24.25
CA GLN A 489 -21.93 -3.24 -25.15
C GLN A 489 -23.10 -2.52 -24.46
N ALA A 490 -23.86 -3.24 -23.63
CA ALA A 490 -24.97 -2.71 -22.84
C ALA A 490 -24.54 -2.02 -21.54
N ILE A 491 -23.24 -1.99 -21.23
CA ILE A 491 -22.69 -1.43 -19.98
C ILE A 491 -23.30 -2.12 -18.73
N ASN A 492 -23.61 -3.42 -18.84
CA ASN A 492 -24.15 -4.22 -17.74
C ASN A 492 -23.03 -4.81 -16.88
N VAL A 493 -22.53 -4.00 -15.95
CA VAL A 493 -21.40 -4.31 -15.07
C VAL A 493 -21.62 -5.57 -14.23
N LYS A 494 -22.84 -5.75 -13.71
CA LYS A 494 -23.23 -6.92 -12.92
C LYS A 494 -23.12 -8.20 -13.75
N GLU A 495 -23.71 -8.22 -14.95
CA GLU A 495 -23.66 -9.41 -15.80
C GLU A 495 -22.23 -9.70 -16.29
N VAL A 496 -21.45 -8.68 -16.65
CA VAL A 496 -20.03 -8.87 -17.00
C VAL A 496 -19.25 -9.48 -15.83
N TYR A 497 -19.38 -8.93 -14.62
CA TYR A 497 -18.75 -9.48 -13.42
C TYR A 497 -19.16 -10.95 -13.18
N ARG A 498 -20.46 -11.24 -13.28
CA ARG A 498 -21.02 -12.58 -13.08
C ARG A 498 -20.41 -13.59 -14.06
N LEU A 499 -20.40 -13.27 -15.36
CA LEU A 499 -19.84 -14.13 -16.40
C LEU A 499 -18.33 -14.36 -16.22
N ILE A 500 -17.58 -13.35 -15.80
CA ILE A 500 -16.15 -13.49 -15.50
C ILE A 500 -15.93 -14.45 -14.32
N VAL A 501 -16.72 -14.31 -13.26
CA VAL A 501 -16.57 -15.14 -12.04
C VAL A 501 -16.95 -16.60 -12.30
N THR A 502 -18.06 -16.84 -12.98
CA THR A 502 -18.64 -18.18 -13.17
C THR A 502 -18.03 -18.96 -14.34
N SER A 503 -17.24 -18.32 -15.20
CA SER A 503 -16.55 -18.98 -16.30
C SER A 503 -15.24 -19.66 -15.87
N ASN A 504 -14.92 -20.77 -16.54
CA ASN A 504 -13.64 -21.47 -16.40
C ASN A 504 -12.57 -20.92 -17.37
N SER A 505 -13.01 -20.30 -18.46
CA SER A 505 -12.15 -19.72 -19.50
C SER A 505 -11.79 -18.26 -19.22
N ASN A 506 -10.63 -17.82 -19.69
CA ASN A 506 -10.24 -16.42 -19.57
C ASN A 506 -10.98 -15.56 -20.61
N LEU A 507 -12.15 -15.03 -20.24
CA LEU A 507 -12.96 -14.17 -21.10
C LEU A 507 -12.44 -12.73 -21.20
N ILE A 508 -11.56 -12.28 -20.31
CA ILE A 508 -11.24 -10.86 -20.15
C ILE A 508 -10.53 -10.25 -21.36
N ASN A 509 -9.66 -11.04 -21.97
CA ASN A 509 -8.83 -10.64 -23.11
C ASN A 509 -9.32 -11.25 -24.42
N MET A 510 -10.57 -11.74 -24.46
CA MET A 510 -11.18 -12.21 -25.70
C MET A 510 -11.32 -11.05 -26.71
N THR A 511 -11.33 -11.41 -27.98
CA THR A 511 -11.55 -10.52 -29.10
C THR A 511 -12.92 -10.75 -29.73
N TYR A 512 -13.36 -9.83 -30.59
CA TYR A 512 -14.62 -10.00 -31.32
C TYR A 512 -14.60 -11.23 -32.24
N ASP A 513 -13.43 -11.65 -32.74
CA ASP A 513 -13.26 -12.83 -33.58
C ASP A 513 -13.75 -14.10 -32.85
N ASP A 514 -13.51 -14.18 -31.54
CA ASP A 514 -14.01 -15.26 -30.66
C ASP A 514 -15.55 -15.26 -30.53
N VAL A 515 -16.23 -14.18 -30.94
CA VAL A 515 -17.70 -14.12 -31.02
C VAL A 515 -18.18 -14.67 -32.36
N VAL A 516 -17.54 -14.24 -33.46
CA VAL A 516 -17.93 -14.59 -34.84
C VAL A 516 -17.69 -16.06 -35.15
N HIS A 517 -16.56 -16.63 -34.70
CA HIS A 517 -16.26 -18.06 -34.91
C HIS A 517 -17.28 -19.04 -34.30
N HIS A 518 -18.17 -18.59 -33.43
CA HIS A 518 -19.25 -19.41 -32.86
C HIS A 518 -20.60 -19.27 -33.59
N VAL A 519 -20.74 -18.30 -34.50
CA VAL A 519 -21.95 -18.10 -35.31
C VAL A 519 -21.88 -18.92 -36.61
N ASP A 520 -20.66 -19.16 -37.13
CA ASP A 520 -20.41 -19.79 -38.45
C ASP A 520 -20.47 -21.33 -38.45
N GLY A 521 -21.46 -21.92 -37.79
CA GLY A 521 -21.84 -23.32 -37.98
C GLY A 521 -22.69 -23.56 -39.24
N GLU A 522 -23.26 -22.51 -39.84
CA GLU A 522 -24.06 -22.58 -41.06
C GLU A 522 -23.76 -21.37 -41.98
N ASP A 523 -23.09 -21.67 -43.11
CA ASP A 523 -23.03 -20.92 -44.37
C ASP A 523 -22.83 -19.39 -44.36
N LEU A 524 -21.57 -18.97 -44.15
CA LEU A 524 -20.95 -17.92 -44.98
C LEU A 524 -19.55 -18.38 -45.40
N ASN A 525 -19.36 -18.55 -46.71
CA ASN A 525 -18.11 -18.99 -47.33
C ASN A 525 -17.07 -17.85 -47.29
N LEU A 526 -16.45 -17.62 -46.13
CA LEU A 526 -15.22 -16.84 -46.01
C LEU A 526 -14.04 -17.82 -46.08
N GLY A 527 -13.48 -17.96 -47.28
CA GLY A 527 -12.54 -19.02 -47.63
C GLY A 527 -11.33 -19.14 -46.70
N SER A 528 -11.09 -20.37 -46.25
CA SER A 528 -9.81 -20.99 -45.86
C SER A 528 -8.75 -20.03 -45.27
N ILE A 529 -8.82 -19.77 -43.97
CA ILE A 529 -7.75 -19.10 -43.23
C ILE A 529 -6.59 -20.09 -43.05
N ASN A 530 -5.64 -20.06 -43.99
CA ASN A 530 -4.33 -20.69 -43.84
C ASN A 530 -3.40 -19.78 -43.03
N GLU A 531 -2.45 -20.40 -42.33
CA GLU A 531 -1.57 -19.91 -41.25
C GLU A 531 -0.60 -18.74 -41.57
N HIS A 532 -0.92 -17.79 -42.44
CA HIS A 532 -0.04 -16.66 -42.75
C HIS A 532 -0.76 -15.29 -42.77
N GLN A 533 -0.48 -14.53 -41.69
CA GLN A 533 -0.38 -13.06 -41.59
C GLN A 533 -1.62 -12.23 -41.20
N HIS A 534 -1.42 -11.46 -40.11
CA HIS A 534 -2.11 -10.22 -39.76
C HIS A 534 -2.19 -9.28 -40.98
N ASP A 535 -3.33 -9.27 -41.68
CA ASP A 535 -3.54 -8.40 -42.83
C ASP A 535 -4.60 -7.31 -42.55
N PRO A 536 -4.19 -6.04 -42.35
CA PRO A 536 -5.09 -4.89 -42.22
C PRO A 536 -6.00 -4.67 -43.46
N GLU A 537 -5.67 -5.24 -44.62
CA GLU A 537 -6.49 -5.10 -45.84
C GLU A 537 -7.80 -5.90 -45.79
N ALA A 538 -7.90 -6.95 -44.95
CA ALA A 538 -9.14 -7.73 -44.81
C ALA A 538 -10.31 -6.87 -44.28
N CYS A 539 -10.03 -5.95 -43.35
CA CYS A 539 -11.03 -5.04 -42.77
C CYS A 539 -11.39 -3.86 -43.73
N LEU A 540 -10.55 -3.59 -44.75
CA LEU A 540 -10.84 -2.58 -45.80
C LEU A 540 -11.80 -3.08 -46.89
N ARG A 541 -11.93 -4.41 -47.09
CA ARG A 541 -12.79 -5.02 -48.12
C ARG A 541 -14.26 -5.12 -47.74
N VAL A 542 -14.66 -4.76 -46.51
CA VAL A 542 -16.05 -4.75 -46.02
C VAL A 542 -16.89 -3.58 -46.57
N LYS A 543 -16.35 -2.77 -47.49
CA LYS A 543 -17.06 -1.60 -48.05
C LYS A 543 -18.10 -1.89 -49.13
N ASP A 544 -18.27 -3.14 -49.57
CA ASP A 544 -19.16 -3.49 -50.69
C ASP A 544 -20.55 -4.01 -50.27
N THR A 545 -20.88 -4.01 -48.98
CA THR A 545 -22.26 -4.23 -48.50
C THR A 545 -22.80 -2.93 -47.90
N ASN A 546 -24.05 -2.58 -48.23
CA ASN A 546 -24.74 -1.36 -47.78
C ASN A 546 -25.10 -1.37 -46.27
N GLU A 547 -24.31 -2.04 -45.44
CA GLU A 547 -24.44 -2.04 -44.00
C GLU A 547 -23.20 -1.36 -43.42
N THR A 548 -23.41 -0.27 -42.68
CA THR A 548 -22.38 0.38 -41.87
C THR A 548 -22.00 -0.50 -40.69
N GLU A 549 -21.52 -1.72 -40.94
CA GLU A 549 -20.95 -2.57 -39.92
C GLU A 549 -19.57 -2.00 -39.56
N ARG A 550 -19.49 -1.46 -38.33
CA ARG A 550 -18.22 -1.07 -37.73
C ARG A 550 -17.40 -2.34 -37.59
N CYS A 551 -16.25 -2.40 -38.25
CA CYS A 551 -15.32 -3.52 -38.13
C CYS A 551 -14.83 -3.61 -36.67
N PHE A 552 -15.40 -4.54 -35.91
CA PHE A 552 -15.00 -4.87 -34.53
C PHE A 552 -13.86 -5.92 -34.49
N LEU A 553 -13.37 -6.35 -35.66
CA LEU A 553 -12.33 -7.38 -35.76
C LEU A 553 -11.07 -6.98 -34.96
N GLY A 554 -10.56 -7.93 -34.18
CA GLY A 554 -9.44 -7.73 -33.26
C GLY A 554 -9.74 -6.87 -32.03
N TRP A 555 -10.94 -6.32 -31.86
CA TRP A 555 -11.27 -5.55 -30.66
C TRP A 555 -11.43 -6.47 -29.46
N SER A 556 -10.75 -6.12 -28.37
CA SER A 556 -11.01 -6.73 -27.07
C SER A 556 -12.19 -6.07 -26.34
N LEU A 557 -12.66 -6.69 -25.26
CA LEU A 557 -13.67 -6.10 -24.37
C LEU A 557 -13.26 -4.70 -23.87
N LEU A 558 -11.95 -4.49 -23.63
CA LEU A 558 -11.43 -3.21 -23.19
C LEU A 558 -11.52 -2.14 -24.29
N HIS A 559 -11.30 -2.51 -25.56
CA HIS A 559 -11.52 -1.60 -26.69
C HIS A 559 -12.98 -1.16 -26.76
N LEU A 560 -13.91 -2.11 -26.66
CA LEU A 560 -15.34 -1.82 -26.67
C LEU A 560 -15.76 -0.90 -25.53
N ALA A 561 -15.27 -1.14 -24.30
CA ALA A 561 -15.54 -0.29 -23.14
C ALA A 561 -14.95 1.13 -23.28
N CYS A 562 -13.76 1.24 -23.89
CA CYS A 562 -13.13 2.53 -24.18
C CYS A 562 -13.88 3.32 -25.25
N HIS A 563 -14.38 2.62 -26.27
CA HIS A 563 -15.20 3.20 -27.33
C HIS A 563 -16.56 3.67 -26.82
N SER A 564 -17.21 2.89 -25.93
CA SER A 564 -18.48 3.29 -25.29
C SER A 564 -18.30 4.43 -24.28
N GLY A 565 -17.08 4.59 -23.75
CA GLY A 565 -16.73 5.70 -22.87
C GLY A 565 -17.14 5.49 -21.42
N SER A 566 -17.24 4.24 -20.95
CA SER A 566 -17.65 3.91 -19.57
C SER A 566 -16.43 3.67 -18.65
N PRO A 567 -16.08 4.60 -17.74
CA PRO A 567 -14.97 4.41 -16.80
C PRO A 567 -15.18 3.23 -15.86
N LEU A 568 -16.43 3.00 -15.44
CA LEU A 568 -16.81 1.89 -14.58
C LEU A 568 -16.55 0.52 -15.23
N MET A 569 -16.94 0.35 -16.50
CA MET A 569 -16.69 -0.90 -17.23
C MET A 569 -15.19 -1.10 -17.47
N VAL A 570 -14.46 -0.03 -17.80
CA VAL A 570 -13.00 -0.07 -17.93
C VAL A 570 -12.35 -0.47 -16.60
N GLU A 571 -12.79 0.10 -15.47
CA GLU A 571 -12.28 -0.26 -14.15
C GLU A 571 -12.53 -1.73 -13.82
N LEU A 572 -13.74 -2.25 -14.06
CA LEU A 572 -14.05 -3.67 -13.87
C LEU A 572 -13.10 -4.55 -14.68
N LEU A 573 -12.97 -4.32 -15.99
CA LEU A 573 -12.14 -5.14 -16.87
C LEU A 573 -10.65 -5.11 -16.45
N LEU A 574 -10.12 -3.93 -16.10
CA LEU A 574 -8.74 -3.79 -15.62
C LEU A 574 -8.52 -4.47 -14.26
N GLN A 575 -9.52 -4.44 -13.37
CA GLN A 575 -9.44 -5.15 -12.10
C GLN A 575 -9.32 -6.66 -12.28
N PHE A 576 -9.89 -7.22 -13.35
CA PHE A 576 -9.75 -8.64 -13.73
C PHE A 576 -8.59 -8.94 -14.68
N GLY A 577 -7.73 -7.96 -14.98
CA GLY A 577 -6.48 -8.19 -15.72
C GLY A 577 -6.60 -8.03 -17.23
N ALA A 578 -7.52 -7.20 -17.72
CA ALA A 578 -7.51 -6.78 -19.11
C ALA A 578 -6.18 -6.11 -19.47
N ASP A 579 -5.59 -6.51 -20.59
CA ASP A 579 -4.36 -5.89 -21.07
C ASP A 579 -4.66 -4.49 -21.61
N VAL A 580 -4.23 -3.49 -20.84
CA VAL A 580 -4.38 -2.07 -21.13
C VAL A 580 -3.73 -1.64 -22.45
N ASN A 581 -2.79 -2.44 -22.97
CA ASN A 581 -2.03 -2.17 -24.19
C ASN A 581 -2.31 -3.16 -25.33
N MET A 582 -3.34 -4.01 -25.21
CA MET A 582 -3.72 -4.92 -26.28
C MET A 582 -3.97 -4.16 -27.58
N CYS A 583 -3.53 -4.70 -28.72
CA CYS A 583 -3.71 -4.05 -30.01
C CYS A 583 -4.79 -4.74 -30.83
N ASP A 584 -5.67 -3.96 -31.47
CA ASP A 584 -6.58 -4.47 -32.49
C ASP A 584 -5.83 -4.77 -33.82
N TYR A 585 -6.53 -5.25 -34.84
CA TYR A 585 -5.92 -5.56 -36.15
C TYR A 585 -5.36 -4.34 -36.90
N HIS A 586 -5.69 -3.13 -36.48
CA HIS A 586 -5.07 -1.91 -36.97
C HIS A 586 -3.93 -1.44 -36.08
N GLY A 587 -3.42 -2.28 -35.17
CA GLY A 587 -2.36 -1.92 -34.22
C GLY A 587 -2.78 -0.88 -33.18
N ARG A 588 -4.07 -0.55 -33.08
CA ARG A 588 -4.55 0.49 -32.16
C ARG A 588 -4.77 -0.11 -30.79
N THR A 589 -4.32 0.59 -29.76
CA THR A 589 -4.58 0.25 -28.35
C THR A 589 -5.91 0.85 -27.86
N PRO A 590 -6.47 0.43 -26.71
CA PRO A 590 -7.66 1.07 -26.14
C PRO A 590 -7.49 2.59 -25.94
N LEU A 591 -6.27 3.04 -25.65
CA LEU A 591 -5.94 4.46 -25.56
C LEU A 591 -6.12 5.20 -26.89
N HIS A 592 -5.75 4.60 -28.04
CA HIS A 592 -6.02 5.17 -29.36
C HIS A 592 -7.54 5.37 -29.56
N HIS A 593 -8.35 4.38 -29.17
CA HIS A 593 -9.81 4.48 -29.29
C HIS A 593 -10.41 5.59 -28.44
N CYS A 594 -9.91 5.82 -27.22
CA CYS A 594 -10.33 6.97 -26.41
C CYS A 594 -10.04 8.30 -27.12
N ILE A 595 -8.88 8.44 -27.75
CA ILE A 595 -8.52 9.65 -28.50
C ILE A 595 -9.38 9.81 -29.76
N SER A 596 -9.55 8.76 -30.57
CA SER A 596 -10.38 8.80 -31.78
C SER A 596 -11.86 9.09 -31.51
N THR A 597 -12.33 8.82 -30.30
CA THR A 597 -13.72 9.10 -29.87
C THR A 597 -13.86 10.36 -29.01
N GLY A 598 -12.78 11.11 -28.79
CA GLY A 598 -12.78 12.35 -27.99
C GLY A 598 -13.01 12.16 -26.50
N LYS A 599 -12.74 10.96 -25.95
CA LYS A 599 -12.98 10.60 -24.54
C LYS A 599 -11.77 10.96 -23.67
N ASN A 600 -11.44 12.25 -23.59
CA ASN A 600 -10.26 12.75 -22.89
C ASN A 600 -10.16 12.33 -21.41
N PRO A 601 -11.25 12.37 -20.58
CA PRO A 601 -11.17 11.92 -19.19
C PRO A 601 -10.82 10.43 -19.07
N LEU A 602 -11.32 9.61 -20.00
CA LEU A 602 -11.05 8.17 -20.02
C LEU A 602 -9.64 7.87 -20.53
N ALA A 603 -9.12 8.65 -21.48
CA ALA A 603 -7.72 8.57 -21.88
C ALA A 603 -6.78 8.86 -20.69
N LYS A 604 -7.06 9.92 -19.91
CA LYS A 604 -6.32 10.23 -18.68
C LYS A 604 -6.43 9.12 -17.63
N PHE A 605 -7.58 8.46 -17.55
CA PHE A 605 -7.78 7.30 -16.68
C PHE A 605 -6.91 6.11 -17.10
N LEU A 606 -6.90 5.73 -18.38
CA LEU A 606 -6.05 4.66 -18.89
C LEU A 606 -4.56 4.91 -18.69
N LEU A 607 -4.10 6.15 -18.88
CA LEU A 607 -2.71 6.54 -18.61
C LEU A 607 -2.32 6.32 -17.15
N ARG A 608 -3.20 6.67 -16.20
CA ARG A 608 -2.99 6.36 -14.77
C ARG A 608 -2.97 4.85 -14.47
N ARG A 609 -3.59 4.04 -15.33
CA ARG A 609 -3.64 2.58 -15.24
C ARG A 609 -2.55 1.87 -16.06
N GLY A 610 -1.57 2.61 -16.58
CA GLY A 610 -0.38 2.03 -17.23
C GLY A 610 -0.49 1.85 -18.75
N ALA A 611 -1.43 2.55 -19.41
CA ALA A 611 -1.46 2.61 -20.87
C ALA A 611 -0.19 3.27 -21.42
N LYS A 612 0.36 2.69 -22.48
CA LYS A 612 1.60 3.13 -23.16
C LYS A 612 1.23 3.97 -24.38
N PRO A 613 1.42 5.30 -24.35
CA PRO A 613 1.13 6.15 -25.50
C PRO A 613 2.13 6.02 -26.65
N SER A 614 3.29 5.39 -26.39
CA SER A 614 4.36 5.14 -27.38
C SER A 614 4.06 4.02 -28.38
N VAL A 615 3.02 3.22 -28.14
CA VAL A 615 2.61 2.15 -29.08
C VAL A 615 2.13 2.80 -30.38
N LYS A 616 2.60 2.27 -31.51
CA LYS A 616 2.24 2.75 -32.84
C LYS A 616 1.16 1.88 -33.45
N ASP A 617 0.17 2.53 -34.06
CA ASP A 617 -0.83 1.86 -34.88
C ASP A 617 -0.26 1.38 -36.23
N ALA A 618 -1.08 0.71 -37.04
CA ALA A 618 -0.70 0.19 -38.35
C ALA A 618 -0.32 1.29 -39.36
N GLY A 619 -0.72 2.54 -39.12
CA GLY A 619 -0.25 3.71 -39.87
C GLY A 619 1.12 4.22 -39.42
N GLY A 620 1.73 3.59 -38.40
CA GLY A 620 2.99 3.99 -37.81
C GLY A 620 2.88 5.19 -36.86
N LEU A 621 1.65 5.59 -36.50
CA LEU A 621 1.39 6.76 -35.65
C LEU A 621 1.20 6.34 -34.19
N THR A 622 1.83 7.07 -33.28
CA THR A 622 1.57 7.03 -31.84
C THR A 622 0.23 7.67 -31.50
N VAL A 623 -0.23 7.50 -30.26
CA VAL A 623 -1.47 8.11 -29.77
C VAL A 623 -1.47 9.64 -29.94
N LEU A 624 -0.34 10.31 -29.65
CA LEU A 624 -0.23 11.77 -29.78
C LEU A 624 -0.25 12.20 -31.25
N GLU A 625 0.50 11.52 -32.11
CA GLU A 625 0.54 11.82 -33.55
C GLU A 625 -0.85 11.63 -34.18
N ARG A 626 -1.55 10.55 -33.80
CA ARG A 626 -2.93 10.30 -34.23
C ARG A 626 -3.89 11.37 -33.73
N ALA A 627 -3.74 11.82 -32.49
CA ALA A 627 -4.53 12.92 -31.96
C ALA A 627 -4.35 14.19 -32.81
N MET A 628 -3.10 14.59 -33.06
CA MET A 628 -2.77 15.78 -33.86
C MET A 628 -3.31 15.68 -35.30
N GLU A 629 -3.32 14.50 -35.92
CA GLU A 629 -3.91 14.28 -37.25
C GLU A 629 -5.42 14.54 -37.27
N MET A 630 -6.14 14.14 -36.20
CA MET A 630 -7.58 14.33 -36.08
C MET A 630 -7.98 15.74 -35.61
N GLY A 631 -7.04 16.51 -35.04
CA GLY A 631 -7.23 17.88 -34.57
C GLY A 631 -6.45 18.17 -33.28
N ALA A 632 -6.26 19.45 -32.93
CA ALA A 632 -5.54 19.81 -31.71
C ALA A 632 -6.25 19.23 -30.46
N ILE A 633 -5.48 18.60 -29.57
CA ILE A 633 -5.99 18.17 -28.25
C ILE A 633 -6.35 19.43 -27.47
N SER A 634 -7.64 19.60 -27.17
CA SER A 634 -8.15 20.73 -26.38
C SER A 634 -7.87 20.61 -24.88
N ASP A 635 -7.56 19.41 -24.41
CA ASP A 635 -7.24 19.10 -23.01
C ASP A 635 -5.73 19.19 -22.78
N GLU A 636 -5.27 20.33 -22.26
CA GLU A 636 -3.84 20.61 -22.04
C GLU A 636 -3.17 19.56 -21.14
N GLU A 637 -3.86 19.07 -20.11
CA GLU A 637 -3.33 18.06 -19.20
C GLU A 637 -3.10 16.72 -19.92
N LEU A 638 -4.05 16.32 -20.77
CA LEU A 638 -3.91 15.12 -21.59
C LEU A 638 -2.77 15.27 -22.60
N PHE A 639 -2.65 16.43 -23.23
CA PHE A 639 -1.54 16.71 -24.16
C PHE A 639 -0.18 16.54 -23.47
N ILE A 640 0.00 17.15 -22.29
CA ILE A 640 1.25 17.05 -21.51
C ILE A 640 1.54 15.58 -21.19
N LYS A 641 0.57 14.81 -20.69
CA LYS A 641 0.77 13.39 -20.35
C LYS A 641 1.15 12.53 -21.55
N LEU A 642 0.60 12.81 -22.73
CA LEU A 642 0.93 12.09 -23.95
C LEU A 642 2.31 12.48 -24.48
N ALA A 643 2.71 13.75 -24.34
CA ALA A 643 4.00 14.27 -24.78
C ALA A 643 5.17 13.83 -23.87
N GLU A 644 4.96 13.77 -22.56
CA GLU A 644 5.97 13.33 -21.58
C GLU A 644 6.37 11.85 -21.73
N CYS A 645 5.59 11.06 -22.45
CA CYS A 645 5.75 9.61 -22.59
C CYS A 645 6.27 9.18 -23.98
N GLN A 646 6.74 10.12 -24.82
CA GLN A 646 7.32 9.84 -26.14
C GLN A 646 8.78 9.38 -26.09
#